data_AF-K1L0T4-F1
#
_entry.id   AF-K1L0T4-F1
#
_cell.length_a   1.000
_cell.length_b   1.000
_cell.length_c   1.000
_cell.angle_alpha   90.00
_cell.angle_beta   90.00
_cell.angle_gamma   90.00
#
_symmetry.space_group_name_H-M   'P 1'
#
loop_
_entity.id
_entity.type
_entity.pdbx_description
1 polymer ?
#
loop_
_entity_poly.entity_id
_entity_poly.type
_entity_poly.pdbx_seq_one_letter_code
_entity_poly.pdbx_strand_id
1 'polypeptide(L)'
;MMMKTMRIVFTLILACSLFSLQAQNTLEYYLPEGFTYNPNVPTPKSVLGFEVGDWHASHDQVVMYMQAVAAASERVSIEIIGRSYELRPQVVLTITSPNNLGKLDQIKAERKKLRDPSASPDVQNMPLVMWAGYAVHGNEASAVNAALLSAYHFAAANEIDAALENIIIVLDPALNPDGVNRFASWVNSHKSYVLNGDPNNRELNEAWPRGRTNHYWFDLNRDWLPAQHPESRNRVAKFQEWLPNIHLDHHEMGTNSTFFFQPGIPARNHPLTPKKNFELTEKIGQFHAKHLDKIGSLYYSQESFDDFYYGKGSTYPDVQGSIGILFEQASSRGHLQESIYGPLTFAFTIRNQFVTTLSSFEAAKEMRVELNTFMRDFYREVKNEYDADSNKAFIFGSKSDAGRTFHLADIILQHDIDLFSLKEDITVNGVEFKKEKAYIVPLNQPQYRLIKSMFETRTSFQDSLFYDVSAWTMPMAFNLDYMNLSSRILNLASVEPVEKSLSLREGQVIGEPGAYSYIFEWSEYYAPKAAYTLMDKGYLVRVAHDEITLPEGTKMKRGSIIVDKGLSKVEDDKFFADLQETAKTSGLDIHAVSTGYTKGINLGSPKIDVLKKPEIAILVEGGVSSAEAGEAWHLFDQRMGMPATLLPMDRLNAVDLSRYNVIYMPNGNYSALGKAGAEKIKAWISADNTLIARGAAMNWLAQQEVAEFKFKNEPEKDEQIQRAYADFQNATGAKVTGGAIFNAKLDITHPIGYGFENGDIFSFRSGNQFLLPAENPYANPMVYTSNPLASGYLHPSNLEKIKETGTVQIAAVGRGRIIGMADNPNFRAFWFGTNKLFLNAVFFGQTINQGTAR
;
A
#
# COMPACT_ATOMS: atom_id res chain seq x y z
N MET A 1 59.90 37.08 30.78
CA MET A 1 59.62 35.99 29.80
C MET A 1 58.38 35.20 30.20
N MET A 2 58.27 34.76 31.46
CA MET A 2 57.15 33.98 32.02
C MET A 2 55.74 34.62 31.84
N MET A 3 55.60 35.94 31.97
CA MET A 3 54.30 36.64 31.75
C MET A 3 53.84 36.68 30.27
N LYS A 4 54.77 36.63 29.30
CA LYS A 4 54.41 36.57 27.86
C LYS A 4 53.90 35.18 27.49
N THR A 5 54.53 34.14 28.04
CA THR A 5 54.13 32.74 27.83
C THR A 5 52.76 32.44 28.44
N MET A 6 52.47 32.99 29.64
CA MET A 6 51.16 32.85 30.29
C MET A 6 50.04 33.51 29.49
N ARG A 7 50.27 34.69 28.88
CA ARG A 7 49.26 35.34 28.02
C ARG A 7 48.98 34.53 26.75
N ILE A 8 50.01 33.97 26.10
CA ILE A 8 49.84 33.15 24.90
C ILE A 8 49.04 31.87 25.21
N VAL A 9 49.33 31.21 26.34
CA VAL A 9 48.58 30.02 26.79
C VAL A 9 47.14 30.37 27.16
N PHE A 10 46.89 31.51 27.83
CA PHE A 10 45.53 31.95 28.14
C PHE A 10 44.74 32.33 26.87
N THR A 11 45.36 32.96 25.88
CA THR A 11 44.72 33.27 24.59
C THR A 11 44.46 32.01 23.76
N LEU A 12 45.36 31.01 23.81
CA LEU A 12 45.14 29.70 23.18
C LEU A 12 44.04 28.89 23.87
N ILE A 13 43.96 28.93 25.20
CA ILE A 13 42.87 28.29 25.94
C ILE A 13 41.54 28.99 25.65
N LEU A 14 41.51 30.33 25.60
CA LEU A 14 40.31 31.10 25.25
C LEU A 14 39.88 30.86 23.80
N ALA A 15 40.83 30.77 22.87
CA ALA A 15 40.59 30.42 21.46
C ALA A 15 40.09 28.97 21.33
N CYS A 16 40.67 28.00 22.04
CA CYS A 16 40.21 26.61 22.04
C CYS A 16 38.84 26.43 22.72
N SER A 17 38.50 27.23 23.74
CA SER A 17 37.15 27.22 24.33
C SER A 17 36.09 27.94 23.47
N LEU A 18 36.49 28.76 22.50
CA LEU A 18 35.59 29.34 21.49
C LEU A 18 35.27 28.35 20.35
N PHE A 19 36.04 27.26 20.18
CA PHE A 19 35.79 26.22 19.18
C PHE A 19 34.87 25.08 19.67
N SER A 20 34.22 25.22 20.82
CA SER A 20 33.27 24.22 21.36
C SER A 20 31.86 24.76 21.60
N LEU A 21 31.55 25.97 21.12
CA LEU A 21 30.16 26.34 20.86
C LEU A 21 29.75 25.62 19.57
N GLN A 22 29.01 24.51 19.69
CA GLN A 22 28.14 24.09 18.59
C GLN A 22 27.21 25.28 18.33
N ALA A 23 27.52 26.08 17.30
CA ALA A 23 26.66 27.16 16.90
C ALA A 23 25.32 26.54 16.50
N GLN A 24 24.27 26.89 17.24
CA GLN A 24 22.90 26.52 16.91
C GLN A 24 22.60 27.12 15.52
N ASN A 25 22.17 26.29 14.57
CA ASN A 25 21.84 26.77 13.24
C ASN A 25 20.57 27.63 13.36
N THR A 26 20.70 28.91 13.08
CA THR A 26 19.56 29.82 13.02
C THR A 26 18.89 29.72 11.65
N LEU A 27 17.73 30.36 11.50
CA LEU A 27 16.96 30.35 10.25
C LEU A 27 17.80 30.79 9.02
N GLU A 28 18.77 31.69 9.20
CA GLU A 28 19.68 32.16 8.15
C GLU A 28 20.54 31.06 7.53
N TYR A 29 20.78 29.95 8.22
CA TYR A 29 21.50 28.80 7.66
C TYR A 29 20.76 28.15 6.47
N TYR A 30 19.42 28.24 6.49
CA TYR A 30 18.55 27.60 5.51
C TYR A 30 18.12 28.54 4.39
N LEU A 31 17.81 29.80 4.74
CA LEU A 31 17.16 30.73 3.82
C LEU A 31 18.11 31.19 2.71
N PRO A 32 17.64 31.34 1.47
CA PRO A 32 18.45 31.84 0.37
C PRO A 32 18.90 33.30 0.62
N GLU A 33 20.14 33.59 0.23
CA GLU A 33 20.69 34.94 0.26
C GLU A 33 19.95 35.89 -0.70
N GLY A 34 19.88 37.18 -0.34
CA GLY A 34 19.27 38.21 -1.17
C GLY A 34 17.75 38.30 -1.10
N PHE A 35 17.12 37.54 -0.19
CA PHE A 35 15.68 37.59 0.08
C PHE A 35 15.36 38.42 1.31
N THR A 36 14.23 39.13 1.25
CA THR A 36 13.63 39.85 2.37
C THR A 36 12.30 39.20 2.71
N TYR A 37 11.96 39.18 4.00
CA TYR A 37 10.80 38.45 4.52
C TYR A 37 9.84 39.40 5.22
N ASN A 38 8.54 39.22 4.98
CA ASN A 38 7.48 39.92 5.69
C ASN A 38 7.53 39.56 7.19
N PRO A 39 7.82 40.53 8.10
CA PRO A 39 8.00 40.26 9.52
C PRO A 39 6.70 39.87 10.24
N ASN A 40 5.53 40.04 9.61
CA ASN A 40 4.25 39.64 10.18
C ASN A 40 3.99 38.14 10.04
N VAL A 41 4.67 37.45 9.11
CA VAL A 41 4.55 36.00 8.98
C VAL A 41 5.47 35.36 10.03
N PRO A 42 4.94 34.52 10.94
CA PRO A 42 5.72 33.97 12.03
C PRO A 42 6.78 32.99 11.51
N THR A 43 7.97 33.04 12.10
CA THR A 43 9.02 32.03 11.84
C THR A 43 8.70 30.72 12.57
N PRO A 44 9.26 29.57 12.15
CA PRO A 44 9.06 28.30 12.87
C PRO A 44 9.39 28.41 14.36
N LYS A 45 10.52 29.02 14.71
CA LYS A 45 10.94 29.22 16.11
C LYS A 45 9.95 30.04 16.93
N SER A 46 9.33 31.07 16.34
CA SER A 46 8.38 31.92 17.08
C SER A 46 7.12 31.17 17.51
N VAL A 47 6.75 30.10 16.80
CA VAL A 47 5.58 29.25 17.11
C VAL A 47 5.99 28.01 17.90
N LEU A 48 7.05 27.33 17.47
CA LEU A 48 7.47 26.04 18.02
C LEU A 48 8.36 26.17 19.27
N GLY A 49 9.01 27.31 19.48
CA GLY A 49 9.91 27.57 20.61
C GLY A 49 11.34 27.03 20.45
N PHE A 50 11.69 26.47 19.28
CA PHE A 50 13.03 25.95 18.96
C PHE A 50 13.41 26.22 17.50
N GLU A 51 14.71 26.22 17.17
CA GLU A 51 15.16 26.39 15.78
C GLU A 51 14.91 25.11 14.97
N VAL A 52 14.64 25.25 13.67
CA VAL A 52 14.51 24.09 12.78
C VAL A 52 15.79 23.27 12.82
N GLY A 53 15.66 21.96 13.09
CA GLY A 53 16.79 21.04 13.25
C GLY A 53 17.22 20.78 14.70
N ASP A 54 16.74 21.57 15.67
CA ASP A 54 17.01 21.31 17.10
C ASP A 54 16.20 20.15 17.66
N TRP A 55 14.96 20.02 17.18
CA TRP A 55 13.99 18.99 17.54
C TRP A 55 13.25 18.53 16.29
N HIS A 56 12.80 17.28 16.28
CA HIS A 56 11.92 16.78 15.25
C HIS A 56 10.50 17.30 15.52
N ALA A 57 9.94 18.11 14.62
CA ALA A 57 8.56 18.55 14.77
C ALA A 57 7.60 17.35 14.75
N SER A 58 6.80 17.20 15.80
CA SER A 58 5.68 16.27 15.83
C SER A 58 4.57 16.72 14.87
N HIS A 59 3.70 15.81 14.44
CA HIS A 59 2.67 16.15 13.46
C HIS A 59 1.75 17.28 13.94
N ASP A 60 1.37 17.30 15.21
CA ASP A 60 0.57 18.39 15.78
C ASP A 60 1.30 19.73 15.76
N GLN A 61 2.60 19.76 16.01
CA GLN A 61 3.43 20.97 15.86
C GLN A 61 3.53 21.42 14.40
N VAL A 62 3.65 20.50 13.45
CA VAL A 62 3.63 20.80 12.01
C VAL A 62 2.31 21.48 11.65
N VAL A 63 1.17 20.87 11.99
CA VAL A 63 -0.16 21.45 11.70
C VAL A 63 -0.37 22.79 12.40
N MET A 64 0.05 22.93 13.66
CA MET A 64 -0.01 24.18 14.41
C MET A 64 0.76 25.30 13.70
N TYR A 65 1.96 25.00 13.22
CA TYR A 65 2.77 25.98 12.50
C TYR A 65 2.15 26.34 11.13
N MET A 66 1.69 25.35 10.39
CA MET A 66 0.98 25.56 9.12
C MET A 66 -0.24 26.48 9.26
N GLN A 67 -1.02 26.30 10.33
CA GLN A 67 -2.17 27.17 10.65
C GLN A 67 -1.73 28.60 10.99
N ALA A 68 -0.64 28.76 11.75
CA ALA A 68 -0.11 30.08 12.10
C ALA A 68 0.37 30.85 10.85
N VAL A 69 1.06 30.17 9.92
CA VAL A 69 1.49 30.77 8.64
C VAL A 69 0.28 31.16 7.79
N ALA A 70 -0.72 30.27 7.65
CA ALA A 70 -1.92 30.52 6.88
C ALA A 70 -2.76 31.69 7.45
N ALA A 71 -2.81 31.85 8.77
CA ALA A 71 -3.52 32.95 9.41
C ALA A 71 -2.81 34.31 9.22
N ALA A 72 -1.49 34.32 9.02
CA ALA A 72 -0.67 35.53 8.96
C ALA A 72 -0.34 36.02 7.54
N SER A 73 -0.44 35.16 6.52
CA SER A 73 -0.09 35.49 5.13
C SER A 73 -1.31 35.52 4.21
N GLU A 74 -1.51 36.64 3.51
CA GLU A 74 -2.56 36.80 2.49
C GLU A 74 -2.35 35.92 1.23
N ARG A 75 -1.24 35.18 1.16
CA ARG A 75 -0.88 34.29 0.04
C ARG A 75 -1.21 32.83 0.30
N VAL A 76 -1.64 32.50 1.51
CA VAL A 76 -1.77 31.12 1.96
C VAL A 76 -3.21 30.83 2.35
N SER A 77 -3.79 29.79 1.76
CA SER A 77 -5.00 29.16 2.28
C SER A 77 -4.68 27.74 2.75
N ILE A 78 -5.31 27.30 3.84
CA ILE A 78 -5.15 25.95 4.39
C ILE A 78 -6.47 25.18 4.30
N GLU A 79 -6.40 23.91 3.93
CA GLU A 79 -7.53 22.98 3.87
C GLU A 79 -7.20 21.71 4.66
N ILE A 80 -8.16 21.20 5.44
CA ILE A 80 -8.10 19.82 5.96
C ILE A 80 -8.71 18.91 4.90
N ILE A 81 -7.88 18.08 4.27
CA ILE A 81 -8.29 17.22 3.15
C ILE A 81 -8.83 15.85 3.62
N GLY A 82 -8.67 15.55 4.91
CA GLY A 82 -9.21 14.35 5.55
C GLY A 82 -8.47 14.03 6.85
N ARG A 83 -8.59 12.79 7.33
CA ARG A 83 -7.94 12.31 8.56
C ARG A 83 -7.30 10.95 8.37
N SER A 84 -6.20 10.69 9.07
CA SER A 84 -5.58 9.36 9.18
C SER A 84 -6.41 8.40 10.05
N TYR A 85 -6.00 7.15 10.15
CA TYR A 85 -6.62 6.17 11.05
C TYR A 85 -6.56 6.59 12.53
N GLU A 86 -5.49 7.25 12.96
CA GLU A 86 -5.38 7.80 14.33
C GLU A 86 -6.05 9.20 14.47
N LEU A 87 -6.94 9.54 13.53
CA LEU A 87 -7.73 10.78 13.50
C LEU A 87 -6.90 12.07 13.39
N ARG A 88 -5.62 12.00 12.99
CA ARG A 88 -4.80 13.19 12.74
C ARG A 88 -5.24 13.89 11.45
N PRO A 89 -5.39 15.22 11.45
CA PRO A 89 -5.81 15.95 10.27
C PRO A 89 -4.71 15.94 9.21
N GLN A 90 -5.05 15.57 7.98
CA GLN A 90 -4.19 15.80 6.81
C GLN A 90 -4.50 17.19 6.28
N VAL A 91 -3.48 18.04 6.18
CA VAL A 91 -3.64 19.44 5.76
C VAL A 91 -2.86 19.70 4.48
N VAL A 92 -3.40 20.57 3.64
CA VAL A 92 -2.71 21.07 2.45
C VAL A 92 -2.78 22.59 2.44
N LEU A 93 -1.66 23.23 2.11
CA LEU A 93 -1.58 24.67 1.89
C LEU A 93 -1.61 24.93 0.39
N THR A 94 -2.43 25.89 -0.02
CA THR A 94 -2.34 26.51 -1.34
C THR A 94 -1.63 27.84 -1.19
N ILE A 95 -0.47 28.00 -1.82
CA ILE A 95 0.36 29.20 -1.75
C ILE A 95 0.50 29.80 -3.14
N THR A 96 0.00 31.02 -3.33
CA THR A 96 0.02 31.75 -4.62
C THR A 96 -0.25 33.24 -4.36
N SER A 97 -0.35 34.07 -5.41
CA SER A 97 -0.71 35.47 -5.24
C SER A 97 -2.11 35.64 -4.63
N PRO A 98 -2.39 36.71 -3.86
CA PRO A 98 -3.73 36.94 -3.31
C PRO A 98 -4.81 37.04 -4.40
N ASN A 99 -4.43 37.55 -5.57
CA ASN A 99 -5.29 37.62 -6.75
C ASN A 99 -5.67 36.23 -7.29
N ASN A 100 -4.73 35.28 -7.30
CA ASN A 100 -4.99 33.89 -7.68
C ASN A 100 -5.84 33.16 -6.64
N LEU A 101 -5.62 33.40 -5.34
CA LEU A 101 -6.46 32.81 -4.28
C LEU A 101 -7.94 33.16 -4.44
N GLY A 102 -8.25 34.40 -4.84
CA GLY A 102 -9.62 34.83 -5.13
C GLY A 102 -10.25 34.17 -6.39
N LYS A 103 -9.48 33.40 -7.16
CA LYS A 103 -9.86 32.83 -8.47
C LYS A 103 -9.57 31.34 -8.59
N LEU A 104 -9.32 30.62 -7.49
CA LEU A 104 -8.90 29.22 -7.54
C LEU A 104 -9.87 28.31 -8.31
N ASP A 105 -11.18 28.48 -8.14
CA ASP A 105 -12.18 27.68 -8.86
C ASP A 105 -12.12 27.92 -10.38
N GLN A 106 -11.92 29.16 -10.80
CA GLN A 106 -11.71 29.52 -12.20
C GLN A 106 -10.42 28.89 -12.73
N ILE A 107 -9.32 28.98 -11.97
CA ILE A 107 -8.03 28.41 -12.37
C ILE A 107 -8.15 26.89 -12.52
N LYS A 108 -8.76 26.20 -11.55
CA LYS A 108 -9.02 24.75 -11.62
C LYS A 108 -9.89 24.38 -12.82
N ALA A 109 -10.95 25.15 -13.10
CA ALA A 109 -11.80 24.93 -14.27
C ALA A 109 -11.06 25.12 -15.60
N GLU A 110 -10.22 26.15 -15.72
CA GLU A 110 -9.37 26.36 -16.91
C GLU A 110 -8.33 25.24 -17.06
N ARG A 111 -7.72 24.79 -15.96
CA ARG A 111 -6.74 23.69 -15.97
C ARG A 111 -7.37 22.36 -16.37
N LYS A 112 -8.62 22.07 -15.99
CA LYS A 112 -9.33 20.86 -16.44
C LYS A 112 -9.40 20.76 -17.97
N LYS A 113 -9.40 21.88 -18.70
CA LYS A 113 -9.36 21.90 -20.17
C LYS A 113 -8.04 21.35 -20.74
N LEU A 114 -6.96 21.24 -19.96
CA LEU A 114 -5.73 20.55 -20.39
C LEU A 114 -5.99 19.06 -20.65
N ARG A 115 -6.96 18.46 -19.96
CA ARG A 115 -7.36 17.05 -20.11
C ARG A 115 -8.33 16.80 -21.26
N ASP A 116 -8.91 17.85 -21.81
CA ASP A 116 -9.87 17.76 -22.90
C ASP A 116 -9.15 17.95 -24.25
N PRO A 117 -8.99 16.89 -25.06
CA PRO A 117 -8.30 16.98 -26.34
C PRO A 117 -9.00 17.90 -27.35
N SER A 118 -10.30 18.19 -27.16
CA SER A 118 -11.08 19.10 -28.01
C SER A 118 -10.95 20.56 -27.61
N ALA A 119 -10.49 20.84 -26.38
CA ALA A 119 -10.33 22.19 -25.88
C ALA A 119 -9.05 22.86 -26.40
N SER A 120 -9.04 24.20 -26.30
CA SER A 120 -7.90 25.05 -26.63
C SER A 120 -7.54 25.95 -25.44
N PRO A 121 -6.99 25.39 -24.35
CA PRO A 121 -6.61 26.16 -23.17
C PRO A 121 -5.47 27.14 -23.49
N ASP A 122 -5.52 28.33 -22.87
CA ASP A 122 -4.46 29.33 -22.96
C ASP A 122 -3.28 28.96 -22.05
N VAL A 123 -2.41 28.09 -22.57
CA VAL A 123 -1.18 27.67 -21.88
C VAL A 123 -0.19 28.83 -21.65
N GLN A 124 -0.32 29.95 -22.37
CA GLN A 124 0.58 31.10 -22.24
C GLN A 124 0.31 31.89 -20.96
N ASN A 125 -0.95 32.03 -20.55
CA ASN A 125 -1.32 32.75 -19.32
C ASN A 125 -1.72 31.84 -18.17
N MET A 126 -1.85 30.53 -18.41
CA MET A 126 -2.21 29.57 -17.36
C MET A 126 -1.09 29.44 -16.29
N PRO A 127 -1.43 29.54 -14.99
CA PRO A 127 -0.50 29.26 -13.92
C PRO A 127 -0.05 27.79 -13.92
N LEU A 128 1.20 27.54 -13.56
CA LEU A 128 1.68 26.18 -13.27
C LEU A 128 1.24 25.76 -11.87
N VAL A 129 0.93 24.47 -11.68
CA VAL A 129 0.69 23.89 -10.36
C VAL A 129 1.87 22.98 -9.98
N MET A 130 2.52 23.28 -8.85
CA MET A 130 3.59 22.46 -8.26
C MET A 130 3.08 21.85 -6.96
N TRP A 131 3.00 20.53 -6.89
CA TRP A 131 2.68 19.82 -5.65
C TRP A 131 3.98 19.50 -4.91
N ALA A 132 4.11 19.94 -3.66
CA ALA A 132 5.24 19.66 -2.79
C ALA A 132 4.81 18.72 -1.65
N GLY A 133 5.07 17.42 -1.81
CA GLY A 133 4.72 16.38 -0.84
C GLY A 133 5.91 15.97 0.02
N TYR A 134 5.70 15.90 1.34
CA TYR A 134 6.76 15.59 2.31
C TYR A 134 6.43 14.36 3.15
N ALA A 135 7.41 13.45 3.27
CA ALA A 135 7.43 12.32 4.21
C ALA A 135 6.21 11.39 4.15
N VAL A 136 6.02 10.72 3.01
CA VAL A 136 5.11 9.56 2.93
C VAL A 136 5.60 8.38 3.78
N HIS A 137 6.91 8.34 4.04
CA HIS A 137 7.49 7.54 5.10
C HIS A 137 7.75 8.40 6.33
N GLY A 138 7.07 8.10 7.45
CA GLY A 138 7.05 8.99 8.60
C GLY A 138 8.38 9.12 9.36
N ASN A 139 9.33 8.20 9.14
CA ASN A 139 10.67 8.25 9.74
C ASN A 139 11.75 8.87 8.84
N GLU A 140 11.36 9.48 7.72
CA GLU A 140 12.22 10.25 6.81
C GLU A 140 12.06 11.75 7.13
N ALA A 141 12.43 12.11 8.37
CA ALA A 141 11.92 13.31 9.04
C ALA A 141 12.46 14.64 8.53
N SER A 142 13.59 14.67 7.79
CA SER A 142 14.11 15.91 7.22
C SER A 142 13.15 16.52 6.21
N ALA A 143 12.37 15.70 5.50
CA ALA A 143 11.34 16.15 4.58
C ALA A 143 10.24 16.95 5.31
N VAL A 144 9.68 16.42 6.41
CA VAL A 144 8.66 17.13 7.21
C VAL A 144 9.17 18.47 7.73
N ASN A 145 10.42 18.51 8.21
CA ASN A 145 10.98 19.71 8.81
C ASN A 145 11.40 20.74 7.74
N ALA A 146 11.75 20.29 6.53
CA ALA A 146 11.90 21.15 5.36
C ALA A 146 10.57 21.80 4.94
N ALA A 147 9.43 21.12 5.12
CA ALA A 147 8.11 21.70 4.84
C ALA A 147 7.83 22.97 5.67
N LEU A 148 8.35 23.06 6.91
CA LEU A 148 8.24 24.26 7.74
C LEU A 148 8.96 25.46 7.09
N LEU A 149 10.16 25.21 6.55
CA LEU A 149 10.95 26.22 5.85
C LEU A 149 10.31 26.62 4.53
N SER A 150 9.80 25.64 3.76
CA SER A 150 9.06 25.87 2.52
C SER A 150 7.82 26.74 2.75
N ALA A 151 7.00 26.40 3.76
CA ALA A 151 5.82 27.18 4.10
C ALA A 151 6.20 28.62 4.49
N TYR A 152 7.23 28.80 5.32
CA TYR A 152 7.72 30.15 5.68
C TYR A 152 8.19 30.94 4.45
N HIS A 153 9.09 30.34 3.66
CA HIS A 153 9.71 31.03 2.53
C HIS A 153 8.66 31.48 1.52
N PHE A 154 7.76 30.58 1.10
CA PHE A 154 6.75 30.93 0.09
C PHE A 154 5.64 31.85 0.62
N ALA A 155 5.40 31.86 1.93
CA ALA A 155 4.43 32.76 2.55
C ALA A 155 4.98 34.18 2.81
N ALA A 156 6.29 34.31 3.05
CA ALA A 156 6.89 35.53 3.59
C ALA A 156 7.90 36.23 2.67
N ALA A 157 8.54 35.54 1.72
CA ALA A 157 9.54 36.14 0.84
C ALA A 157 8.93 37.15 -0.14
N ASN A 158 9.54 38.33 -0.28
CA ASN A 158 9.02 39.40 -1.15
C ASN A 158 9.50 39.28 -2.61
N GLU A 159 10.62 38.62 -2.85
CA GLU A 159 11.24 38.54 -4.19
C GLU A 159 10.56 37.52 -5.11
N ILE A 160 9.61 36.73 -4.58
CA ILE A 160 8.87 35.72 -5.33
C ILE A 160 7.47 36.17 -5.77
N ASP A 161 7.04 37.37 -5.41
CA ASP A 161 5.67 37.89 -5.62
C ASP A 161 5.22 37.76 -7.08
N ALA A 162 6.06 38.25 -8.00
CA ALA A 162 5.78 38.21 -9.43
C ALA A 162 5.73 36.77 -9.98
N ALA A 163 6.50 35.84 -9.40
CA ALA A 163 6.46 34.44 -9.79
C ALA A 163 5.18 33.75 -9.31
N LEU A 164 4.69 34.08 -8.10
CA LEU A 164 3.45 33.54 -7.54
C LEU A 164 2.18 33.98 -8.27
N GLU A 165 2.22 35.03 -9.09
CA GLU A 165 1.11 35.34 -10.03
C GLU A 165 0.92 34.23 -11.09
N ASN A 166 1.97 33.46 -11.36
CA ASN A 166 2.00 32.45 -12.43
C ASN A 166 2.23 31.03 -11.91
N ILE A 167 2.32 30.84 -10.60
CA ILE A 167 2.57 29.56 -9.95
C ILE A 167 1.62 29.39 -8.77
N ILE A 168 1.05 28.20 -8.66
CA ILE A 168 0.32 27.74 -7.48
C ILE A 168 1.11 26.59 -6.87
N ILE A 169 1.48 26.73 -5.60
CA ILE A 169 2.14 25.69 -4.83
C ILE A 169 1.07 25.01 -3.98
N VAL A 170 0.97 23.69 -4.09
CA VAL A 170 0.13 22.85 -3.25
C VAL A 170 1.05 22.06 -2.32
N LEU A 171 1.19 22.51 -1.08
CA LEU A 171 2.12 21.96 -0.10
C LEU A 171 1.41 21.00 0.84
N ASP A 172 1.82 19.74 0.84
CA ASP A 172 1.39 18.69 1.76
C ASP A 172 2.54 18.37 2.73
N PRO A 173 2.52 18.90 3.95
CA PRO A 173 3.67 18.92 4.84
C PRO A 173 3.96 17.57 5.52
N ALA A 174 3.03 16.62 5.47
CA ALA A 174 3.15 15.32 6.12
C ALA A 174 2.18 14.31 5.50
N LEU A 175 2.62 13.64 4.45
CA LEU A 175 1.86 12.61 3.72
C LEU A 175 1.49 11.39 4.60
N ASN A 176 2.24 11.16 5.69
CA ASN A 176 1.96 10.12 6.68
C ASN A 176 1.89 10.70 8.11
N PRO A 177 0.74 11.27 8.53
CA PRO A 177 0.59 11.89 9.84
C PRO A 177 0.95 10.98 11.02
N ASP A 178 0.58 9.70 10.92
CA ASP A 178 0.72 8.74 12.03
C ASP A 178 2.17 8.30 12.19
N GLY A 179 2.85 8.00 11.08
CA GLY A 179 4.26 7.67 11.06
C GLY A 179 5.15 8.82 11.54
N VAL A 180 4.89 10.05 11.06
CA VAL A 180 5.63 11.26 11.47
C VAL A 180 5.52 11.47 12.98
N ASN A 181 4.31 11.38 13.53
CA ASN A 181 4.12 11.53 14.97
C ASN A 181 4.83 10.44 15.78
N ARG A 182 4.74 9.18 15.33
CA ARG A 182 5.40 8.03 15.97
C ARG A 182 6.92 8.22 16.00
N PHE A 183 7.51 8.63 14.89
CA PHE A 183 8.95 8.83 14.77
C PHE A 183 9.45 10.03 15.60
N ALA A 184 8.81 11.19 15.47
CA ALA A 184 9.19 12.38 16.23
C ALA A 184 9.13 12.12 17.74
N SER A 185 8.08 11.41 18.20
CA SER A 185 7.96 11.00 19.61
C SER A 185 9.13 10.12 20.05
N TRP A 186 9.50 9.12 19.23
CA TRP A 186 10.62 8.22 19.51
C TRP A 186 11.95 8.96 19.62
N VAL A 187 12.31 9.72 18.59
CA VAL A 187 13.62 10.38 18.50
C VAL A 187 13.75 11.44 19.59
N ASN A 188 12.72 12.27 19.79
CA ASN A 188 12.76 13.34 20.78
C ASN A 188 12.84 12.79 22.22
N SER A 189 12.16 11.68 22.54
CA SER A 189 12.22 11.10 23.89
C SER A 189 13.58 10.48 24.23
N HIS A 190 14.41 10.20 23.23
CA HIS A 190 15.74 9.60 23.38
C HIS A 190 16.88 10.58 23.05
N LYS A 191 16.55 11.83 22.69
CA LYS A 191 17.52 12.88 22.38
C LYS A 191 18.36 13.22 23.61
N SER A 192 19.67 13.25 23.44
CA SER A 192 20.59 13.83 24.43
C SER A 192 20.82 15.33 24.18
N TYR A 193 21.06 16.12 25.23
CA TYR A 193 21.45 17.54 25.08
C TYR A 193 22.86 17.68 24.50
N VAL A 194 23.76 16.75 24.86
CA VAL A 194 25.02 16.56 24.15
C VAL A 194 24.75 15.50 23.07
N LEU A 195 24.76 15.92 21.82
CA LEU A 195 24.43 15.02 20.70
C LEU A 195 25.47 13.89 20.61
N ASN A 196 24.98 12.66 20.40
CA ASN A 196 25.81 11.47 20.22
C ASN A 196 25.44 10.79 18.90
N GLY A 197 26.36 10.85 17.94
CA GLY A 197 26.19 10.31 16.60
C GLY A 197 26.46 8.82 16.43
N ASP A 198 26.85 8.10 17.49
CA ASP A 198 27.10 6.65 17.40
C ASP A 198 25.86 5.92 16.86
N PRO A 199 25.96 5.17 15.74
CA PRO A 199 24.82 4.50 15.12
C PRO A 199 24.12 3.47 16.02
N ASN A 200 24.74 3.05 17.13
CA ASN A 200 24.13 2.17 18.13
C ASN A 200 23.30 2.93 19.19
N ASN A 201 23.27 4.27 19.14
CA ASN A 201 22.48 5.09 20.05
C ASN A 201 20.98 4.75 19.94
N ARG A 202 20.27 4.69 21.07
CA ARG A 202 18.84 4.37 21.14
C ARG A 202 17.98 5.35 20.34
N GLU A 203 18.38 6.63 20.28
CA GLU A 203 17.75 7.65 19.44
C GLU A 203 17.64 7.21 17.97
N LEU A 204 18.69 6.58 17.44
CA LEU A 204 18.82 6.20 16.03
C LEU A 204 18.26 4.80 15.74
N ASN A 205 17.73 4.10 16.74
CA ASN A 205 17.26 2.72 16.64
C ASN A 205 15.82 2.61 17.16
N GLU A 206 14.86 2.88 16.27
CA GLU A 206 13.42 2.82 16.54
C GLU A 206 12.96 1.46 17.08
N ALA A 207 11.99 1.48 17.99
CA ALA A 207 11.26 0.28 18.37
C ALA A 207 10.45 -0.29 17.18
N TRP A 208 10.08 -1.56 17.29
CA TRP A 208 9.07 -2.16 16.42
C TRP A 208 7.68 -1.73 16.91
N PRO A 209 6.74 -1.37 16.03
CA PRO A 209 6.90 -1.08 14.61
C PRO A 209 7.56 0.30 14.41
N ARG A 210 8.31 0.46 13.31
CA ARG A 210 9.00 1.73 13.00
C ARG A 210 8.01 2.81 12.56
N GLY A 211 8.46 4.07 12.54
CA GLY A 211 7.70 5.24 12.08
C GLY A 211 7.52 5.34 10.56
N ARG A 212 8.13 4.44 9.78
CA ARG A 212 8.05 4.46 8.30
C ARG A 212 6.61 4.41 7.80
N THR A 213 5.78 3.57 8.38
CA THR A 213 4.48 3.16 7.84
C THR A 213 3.32 3.80 8.60
N ASN A 214 2.10 3.73 8.05
CA ASN A 214 0.90 4.30 8.68
C ASN A 214 0.47 3.51 9.95
N HIS A 215 -0.77 3.73 10.42
CA HIS A 215 -1.32 3.03 11.58
C HIS A 215 -1.26 1.51 11.47
N TYR A 216 -1.75 0.94 10.36
CA TYR A 216 -1.75 -0.50 10.09
C TYR A 216 -0.44 -1.01 9.46
N TRP A 217 0.62 -0.22 9.54
CA TRP A 217 1.97 -0.55 9.08
C TRP A 217 2.11 -0.77 7.57
N PHE A 218 1.27 -0.11 6.77
CA PHE A 218 1.41 -0.08 5.31
C PHE A 218 2.37 1.01 4.85
N ASP A 219 3.09 0.69 3.77
CA ASP A 219 3.89 1.65 3.01
C ASP A 219 2.97 2.46 2.11
N LEU A 220 2.74 3.73 2.48
CA LEU A 220 1.87 4.64 1.73
C LEU A 220 2.48 5.09 0.39
N ASN A 221 3.77 4.82 0.12
CA ASN A 221 4.37 5.02 -1.20
C ASN A 221 4.28 3.78 -2.10
N ARG A 222 3.36 2.86 -1.78
CA ARG A 222 2.90 1.77 -2.65
C ARG A 222 1.39 1.78 -2.87
N ASP A 223 0.71 2.76 -2.28
CA ASP A 223 -0.74 2.87 -2.18
C ASP A 223 -1.31 4.03 -3.04
N TRP A 224 -0.53 4.61 -3.95
CA TRP A 224 -1.03 5.66 -4.86
C TRP A 224 -2.05 5.14 -5.86
N LEU A 225 -1.78 3.99 -6.48
CA LEU A 225 -2.68 3.33 -7.43
C LEU A 225 -3.71 2.43 -6.72
N PRO A 226 -3.37 1.67 -5.67
CA PRO A 226 -4.39 0.94 -4.94
C PRO A 226 -5.33 1.84 -4.13
N ALA A 227 -4.86 2.95 -3.56
CA ALA A 227 -5.64 3.90 -2.76
C ALA A 227 -6.53 3.24 -1.69
N GLN A 228 -5.96 2.29 -0.95
CA GLN A 228 -6.68 1.52 0.08
C GLN A 228 -6.73 2.23 1.43
N HIS A 229 -5.83 3.18 1.68
CA HIS A 229 -5.76 3.89 2.96
C HIS A 229 -6.33 5.32 2.85
N PRO A 230 -6.94 5.84 3.93
CA PRO A 230 -7.53 7.18 3.92
C PRO A 230 -6.50 8.24 3.57
N GLU A 231 -5.24 8.11 3.99
CA GLU A 231 -4.16 9.01 3.61
C GLU A 231 -3.99 9.11 2.09
N SER A 232 -3.90 7.96 1.41
CA SER A 232 -3.77 7.93 -0.04
C SER A 232 -5.03 8.43 -0.75
N ARG A 233 -6.23 8.05 -0.28
CA ARG A 233 -7.50 8.49 -0.89
C ARG A 233 -7.68 10.01 -0.85
N ASN A 234 -7.39 10.63 0.30
CA ASN A 234 -7.50 12.09 0.46
C ASN A 234 -6.56 12.81 -0.51
N ARG A 235 -5.30 12.37 -0.57
CA ARG A 235 -4.26 12.88 -1.46
C ARG A 235 -4.58 12.71 -2.94
N VAL A 236 -4.99 11.51 -3.36
CA VAL A 236 -5.31 11.21 -4.76
C VAL A 236 -6.50 12.07 -5.23
N ALA A 237 -7.53 12.25 -4.39
CA ALA A 237 -8.65 13.14 -4.72
C ALA A 237 -8.17 14.58 -5.02
N LYS A 238 -7.25 15.09 -4.19
CA LYS A 238 -6.68 16.44 -4.38
C LYS A 238 -5.72 16.52 -5.56
N PHE A 239 -4.96 15.46 -5.84
CA PHE A 239 -4.15 15.35 -7.05
C PHE A 239 -5.02 15.47 -8.31
N GLN A 240 -6.16 14.76 -8.36
CA GLN A 240 -7.11 14.83 -9.48
C GLN A 240 -7.80 16.19 -9.59
N GLU A 241 -8.02 16.88 -8.47
CA GLU A 241 -8.58 18.23 -8.44
C GLU A 241 -7.61 19.28 -9.03
N TRP A 242 -6.34 19.20 -8.66
CA TRP A 242 -5.32 20.21 -8.99
C TRP A 242 -4.59 19.96 -10.30
N LEU A 243 -4.45 18.69 -10.70
CA LEU A 243 -3.71 18.25 -11.89
C LEU A 243 -2.30 18.86 -11.91
N PRO A 244 -1.43 18.55 -10.95
CA PRO A 244 -0.12 19.20 -10.86
C PRO A 244 0.70 18.97 -12.12
N ASN A 245 1.51 19.96 -12.51
CA ASN A 245 2.50 19.78 -13.58
C ASN A 245 3.76 19.09 -13.05
N ILE A 246 4.13 19.41 -11.80
CA ILE A 246 5.28 18.86 -11.08
C ILE A 246 4.77 18.32 -9.75
N HIS A 247 5.16 17.10 -9.40
CA HIS A 247 4.88 16.46 -8.12
C HIS A 247 6.19 16.07 -7.44
N LEU A 248 6.50 16.70 -6.31
CA LEU A 248 7.69 16.44 -5.52
C LEU A 248 7.37 15.41 -4.43
N ASP A 249 8.14 14.33 -4.39
CA ASP A 249 8.04 13.22 -3.44
C ASP A 249 9.34 13.18 -2.61
N HIS A 250 9.35 13.90 -1.49
CA HIS A 250 10.53 14.03 -0.63
C HIS A 250 10.70 12.82 0.32
N HIS A 251 11.84 12.15 0.17
CA HIS A 251 12.22 10.90 0.84
C HIS A 251 13.63 10.93 1.45
N GLU A 252 13.96 9.88 2.21
CA GLU A 252 15.31 9.60 2.69
C GLU A 252 15.77 8.15 2.45
N MET A 253 17.08 8.00 2.31
CA MET A 253 17.80 6.74 2.17
C MET A 253 18.80 6.52 3.31
N GLY A 254 19.58 5.44 3.25
CA GLY A 254 20.56 5.12 4.29
C GLY A 254 21.54 6.27 4.60
N THR A 255 21.99 6.36 5.85
CA THR A 255 22.88 7.44 6.34
C THR A 255 24.23 7.53 5.62
N ASN A 256 24.71 6.42 5.08
CA ASN A 256 25.96 6.36 4.33
C ASN A 256 25.78 6.63 2.83
N SER A 257 24.61 7.10 2.41
CA SER A 257 24.37 7.58 1.05
C SER A 257 24.64 9.09 0.93
N THR A 258 24.34 9.67 -0.23
CA THR A 258 24.45 11.12 -0.50
C THR A 258 23.07 11.76 -0.74
N PHE A 259 22.80 12.34 -1.90
CA PHE A 259 21.49 12.86 -2.30
C PHE A 259 21.13 12.34 -3.69
N PHE A 260 19.92 11.84 -3.90
CA PHE A 260 19.44 11.45 -5.22
C PHE A 260 18.24 12.29 -5.64
N PHE A 261 18.17 12.60 -6.94
CA PHE A 261 16.99 13.16 -7.58
C PHE A 261 16.73 12.50 -8.93
N GLN A 262 15.46 12.36 -9.28
CA GLN A 262 15.04 11.83 -10.59
C GLN A 262 15.54 12.71 -11.76
N PRO A 263 15.77 12.12 -12.95
CA PRO A 263 15.26 10.82 -13.43
C PRO A 263 15.93 9.58 -12.82
N GLY A 264 15.20 8.46 -12.78
CA GLY A 264 15.70 7.15 -12.36
C GLY A 264 16.53 6.47 -13.46
N ILE A 265 16.76 5.17 -13.31
CA ILE A 265 17.55 4.39 -14.28
C ILE A 265 16.83 4.34 -15.63
N PRO A 266 17.39 4.90 -16.72
CA PRO A 266 16.67 5.06 -18.00
C PRO A 266 16.17 3.74 -18.63
N ALA A 267 16.84 2.62 -18.36
CA ALA A 267 16.46 1.30 -18.88
C ALA A 267 15.26 0.67 -18.14
N ARG A 268 14.80 1.27 -17.04
CA ARG A 268 13.76 0.73 -16.13
C ARG A 268 12.51 1.61 -16.08
N ASN A 269 12.18 2.21 -17.22
CA ASN A 269 11.03 3.09 -17.37
C ASN A 269 9.81 2.31 -17.83
N HIS A 270 8.63 2.67 -17.35
CA HIS A 270 7.39 2.10 -17.85
C HIS A 270 7.10 2.58 -19.28
N PRO A 271 6.78 1.71 -20.25
CA PRO A 271 6.53 2.12 -21.64
C PRO A 271 5.26 2.95 -21.88
N LEU A 272 4.44 3.15 -20.85
CA LEU A 272 3.27 4.02 -20.91
C LEU A 272 3.61 5.47 -20.54
N THR A 273 4.79 5.73 -19.99
CA THR A 273 5.31 7.08 -19.79
C THR A 273 6.00 7.55 -21.07
N PRO A 274 5.58 8.68 -21.68
CA PRO A 274 6.23 9.20 -22.89
C PRO A 274 7.68 9.58 -22.67
N LYS A 275 8.51 9.43 -23.70
CA LYS A 275 9.90 9.88 -23.69
C LYS A 275 10.05 11.36 -23.29
N LYS A 276 9.14 12.23 -23.76
CA LYS A 276 9.15 13.66 -23.46
C LYS A 276 9.01 13.95 -21.95
N ASN A 277 8.35 13.07 -21.18
CA ASN A 277 8.29 13.19 -19.73
C ASN A 277 9.72 13.12 -19.15
N PHE A 278 10.47 12.06 -19.44
CA PHE A 278 11.83 11.88 -18.96
C PHE A 278 12.80 12.99 -19.42
N GLU A 279 12.65 13.50 -20.65
CA GLU A 279 13.42 14.64 -21.14
C GLU A 279 13.16 15.92 -20.31
N LEU A 280 11.93 16.13 -19.86
CA LEU A 280 11.57 17.25 -18.99
C LEU A 280 12.05 17.01 -17.55
N THR A 281 11.96 15.79 -17.03
CA THR A 281 12.51 15.40 -15.72
C THR A 281 14.02 15.66 -15.66
N GLU A 282 14.77 15.27 -16.71
CA GLU A 282 16.20 15.55 -16.80
C GLU A 282 16.49 17.06 -16.82
N LYS A 283 15.69 17.84 -17.55
CA LYS A 283 15.83 19.30 -17.59
C LYS A 283 15.56 19.94 -16.22
N ILE A 284 14.56 19.45 -15.48
CA ILE A 284 14.31 19.89 -14.10
C ILE A 284 15.47 19.47 -13.18
N GLY A 285 16.03 18.28 -13.36
CA GLY A 285 17.21 17.78 -12.65
C GLY A 285 18.43 18.71 -12.72
N GLN A 286 18.61 19.45 -13.82
CA GLN A 286 19.69 20.43 -13.94
C GLN A 286 19.54 21.61 -12.96
N PHE A 287 18.31 21.98 -12.59
CA PHE A 287 18.08 22.98 -11.54
C PHE A 287 18.47 22.44 -10.17
N HIS A 288 18.16 21.17 -9.88
CA HIS A 288 18.54 20.51 -8.64
C HIS A 288 20.07 20.44 -8.50
N ALA A 289 20.76 19.99 -9.55
CA ALA A 289 22.22 19.95 -9.64
C ALA A 289 22.83 21.31 -9.31
N LYS A 290 22.43 22.37 -10.04
CA LYS A 290 22.91 23.75 -9.84
C LYS A 290 22.76 24.24 -8.40
N HIS A 291 21.66 23.90 -7.73
CA HIS A 291 21.41 24.32 -6.35
C HIS A 291 22.20 23.53 -5.33
N LEU A 292 22.33 22.21 -5.52
CA LEU A 292 23.11 21.34 -4.66
C LEU A 292 24.62 21.63 -4.79
N ASP A 293 25.09 21.93 -6.00
CA ASP A 293 26.44 22.43 -6.28
C ASP A 293 26.76 23.68 -5.45
N LYS A 294 25.84 24.65 -5.44
CA LYS A 294 26.02 25.92 -4.71
C LYS A 294 26.24 25.72 -3.21
N ILE A 295 25.63 24.71 -2.62
CA ILE A 295 25.76 24.41 -1.17
C ILE A 295 26.80 23.32 -0.87
N GLY A 296 27.43 22.76 -1.90
CA GLY A 296 28.46 21.71 -1.78
C GLY A 296 27.93 20.34 -1.36
N SER A 297 26.65 20.05 -1.59
CA SER A 297 26.05 18.76 -1.22
C SER A 297 26.30 17.73 -2.32
N LEU A 298 26.83 16.56 -1.94
CA LEU A 298 27.05 15.46 -2.87
C LEU A 298 25.71 14.91 -3.37
N TYR A 299 25.60 14.66 -4.67
CA TYR A 299 24.40 14.10 -5.27
C TYR A 299 24.71 13.18 -6.46
N TYR A 300 23.68 12.46 -6.91
CA TYR A 300 23.69 11.66 -8.13
C TYR A 300 22.28 11.53 -8.73
N SER A 301 22.18 11.11 -9.99
CA SER A 301 20.91 10.95 -10.73
C SER A 301 21.10 9.88 -11.81
N GLN A 302 20.02 9.32 -12.38
CA GLN A 302 20.04 8.28 -13.43
C GLN A 302 20.65 6.91 -13.05
N GLU A 303 21.18 6.77 -11.83
CA GLU A 303 21.94 5.57 -11.42
C GLU A 303 21.21 4.70 -10.39
N SER A 304 20.07 5.16 -9.84
CA SER A 304 19.28 4.39 -8.86
C SER A 304 17.79 4.58 -9.06
N PHE A 305 17.02 3.66 -8.45
CA PHE A 305 15.56 3.58 -8.50
C PHE A 305 15.03 3.38 -9.94
N ASP A 306 13.81 2.84 -10.06
CA ASP A 306 13.14 2.69 -11.35
C ASP A 306 11.91 3.59 -11.46
N ASP A 307 11.49 3.84 -12.70
CA ASP A 307 10.26 4.56 -13.03
C ASP A 307 9.24 3.60 -13.66
N PHE A 308 9.07 2.43 -13.02
CA PHE A 308 8.25 1.33 -13.55
C PHE A 308 6.86 1.22 -12.90
N TYR A 309 6.79 0.97 -11.58
CA TYR A 309 5.51 0.73 -10.90
C TYR A 309 4.78 2.03 -10.58
N TYR A 310 3.51 2.17 -11.01
CA TYR A 310 2.67 3.35 -10.80
C TYR A 310 2.01 3.47 -9.42
N GLY A 311 2.38 2.64 -8.45
CA GLY A 311 1.91 2.79 -7.06
C GLY A 311 2.71 3.78 -6.21
N LYS A 312 3.67 4.50 -6.81
CA LYS A 312 4.59 5.43 -6.13
C LYS A 312 4.27 6.88 -6.51
N GLY A 313 4.54 7.83 -5.60
CA GLY A 313 4.32 9.27 -5.82
C GLY A 313 5.21 9.86 -6.91
N SER A 314 6.34 9.21 -7.16
CA SER A 314 7.27 9.60 -8.19
C SER A 314 6.94 9.10 -9.61
N THR A 315 5.99 8.18 -9.77
CA THR A 315 5.65 7.56 -11.07
C THR A 315 4.16 7.65 -11.42
N TYR A 316 3.26 7.58 -10.42
CA TYR A 316 1.82 7.79 -10.60
C TYR A 316 1.48 9.09 -11.35
N PRO A 317 2.20 10.22 -11.15
CA PRO A 317 1.96 11.44 -11.92
C PRO A 317 2.30 11.29 -13.41
N ASP A 318 3.31 10.49 -13.75
CA ASP A 318 3.88 10.43 -15.11
C ASP A 318 2.92 9.84 -16.15
N VAL A 319 2.09 8.87 -15.72
CA VAL A 319 1.04 8.28 -16.57
C VAL A 319 -0.19 9.18 -16.71
N GLN A 320 -0.13 10.40 -16.19
CA GLN A 320 -1.22 11.39 -16.20
C GLN A 320 -0.75 12.78 -16.67
N GLY A 321 0.35 12.87 -17.43
CA GLY A 321 0.81 14.14 -18.00
C GLY A 321 1.40 15.13 -16.99
N SER A 322 1.70 14.66 -15.78
CA SER A 322 2.50 15.35 -14.76
C SER A 322 3.92 14.80 -14.76
N ILE A 323 4.85 15.47 -14.09
CA ILE A 323 6.21 14.97 -13.83
C ILE A 323 6.35 14.68 -12.34
N GLY A 324 6.59 13.41 -11.98
CA GLY A 324 6.98 13.00 -10.64
C GLY A 324 8.47 13.19 -10.41
N ILE A 325 8.86 13.64 -9.20
CA ILE A 325 10.26 13.80 -8.79
C ILE A 325 10.46 13.22 -7.39
N LEU A 326 11.20 12.13 -7.32
CA LEU A 326 11.71 11.48 -6.13
C LEU A 326 12.98 12.20 -5.70
N PHE A 327 13.01 12.61 -4.43
CA PHE A 327 14.21 13.08 -3.76
C PHE A 327 14.60 12.13 -2.65
N GLU A 328 15.82 11.61 -2.64
CA GLU A 328 16.30 10.67 -1.62
C GLU A 328 17.51 11.28 -0.91
N GLN A 329 17.29 11.78 0.32
CA GLN A 329 18.34 12.37 1.15
C GLN A 329 18.98 11.31 2.06
N ALA A 330 20.30 11.32 2.24
CA ALA A 330 20.93 10.52 3.30
C ALA A 330 20.29 10.83 4.67
N SER A 331 19.79 9.80 5.35
CA SER A 331 19.05 9.96 6.60
C SER A 331 19.99 10.26 7.77
N SER A 332 19.82 11.40 8.44
CA SER A 332 20.39 11.63 9.77
C SER A 332 19.69 10.80 10.85
N ARG A 333 18.49 10.27 10.55
CA ARG A 333 17.53 9.64 11.46
C ARG A 333 17.17 10.58 12.61
N GLY A 334 18.05 10.70 13.59
CA GLY A 334 17.95 11.64 14.70
C GLY A 334 18.60 12.99 14.40
N HIS A 335 19.19 13.59 15.43
CA HIS A 335 19.76 14.94 15.37
C HIS A 335 21.19 14.98 14.84
N LEU A 336 21.94 13.89 15.05
CA LEU A 336 23.32 13.71 14.61
C LEU A 336 23.57 12.21 14.42
N GLN A 337 24.23 11.84 13.33
CA GLN A 337 24.69 10.47 13.12
C GLN A 337 26.06 10.45 12.43
N GLU A 338 26.93 9.54 12.85
CA GLU A 338 28.18 9.24 12.17
C GLU A 338 27.90 8.66 10.78
N SER A 339 28.57 9.20 9.76
CA SER A 339 28.51 8.71 8.38
C SER A 339 29.92 8.61 7.80
N ILE A 340 30.08 7.78 6.77
CA ILE A 340 31.35 7.62 6.04
C ILE A 340 31.83 8.93 5.39
N TYR A 341 30.93 9.90 5.18
CA TYR A 341 31.24 11.22 4.65
C TYR A 341 31.48 12.28 5.74
N GLY A 342 31.56 11.86 7.01
CA GLY A 342 31.65 12.74 8.17
C GLY A 342 30.32 12.83 8.93
N PRO A 343 30.26 13.60 10.04
CA PRO A 343 29.06 13.70 10.85
C PRO A 343 27.88 14.30 10.06
N LEU A 344 26.76 13.57 10.00
CA LEU A 344 25.53 13.97 9.32
C LEU A 344 24.56 14.59 10.34
N THR A 345 24.34 15.90 10.24
CA THR A 345 23.44 16.63 11.14
C THR A 345 22.04 16.70 10.57
N PHE A 346 21.04 16.79 11.44
CA PHE A 346 19.65 16.96 11.01
C PHE A 346 19.42 18.28 10.26
N ALA A 347 20.10 19.36 10.68
CA ALA A 347 20.05 20.63 9.96
C ALA A 347 20.56 20.50 8.51
N PHE A 348 21.64 19.73 8.29
CA PHE A 348 22.16 19.50 6.94
C PHE A 348 21.15 18.77 6.04
N THR A 349 20.51 17.71 6.55
CA THR A 349 19.55 16.92 5.78
C THR A 349 18.29 17.74 5.45
N ILE A 350 17.81 18.54 6.41
CA ILE A 350 16.69 19.49 6.20
C ILE A 350 17.05 20.52 5.12
N ARG A 351 18.26 21.10 5.17
CA ARG A 351 18.69 22.12 4.21
C ARG A 351 18.65 21.60 2.78
N ASN A 352 19.14 20.39 2.54
CA ASN A 352 19.15 19.81 1.20
C ASN A 352 17.74 19.61 0.65
N GLN A 353 16.81 19.09 1.47
CA GLN A 353 15.41 18.93 1.07
C GLN A 353 14.74 20.27 0.76
N PHE A 354 14.97 21.30 1.58
CA PHE A 354 14.44 22.64 1.34
C PHE A 354 15.02 23.24 0.05
N VAL A 355 16.32 23.09 -0.18
CA VAL A 355 17.00 23.58 -1.38
C VAL A 355 16.48 22.91 -2.64
N THR A 356 16.16 21.62 -2.62
CA THR A 356 15.54 20.97 -3.78
C THR A 356 14.12 21.48 -4.03
N THR A 357 13.32 21.78 -2.99
CA THR A 357 12.03 22.48 -3.18
C THR A 357 12.22 23.85 -3.86
N LEU A 358 13.21 24.66 -3.46
CA LEU A 358 13.50 25.95 -4.09
C LEU A 358 13.89 25.79 -5.56
N SER A 359 14.73 24.80 -5.87
CA SER A 359 15.15 24.53 -7.24
C SER A 359 14.01 24.05 -8.14
N SER A 360 13.05 23.27 -7.60
CA SER A 360 11.81 22.92 -8.30
C SER A 360 10.96 24.15 -8.59
N PHE A 361 10.91 25.12 -7.68
CA PHE A 361 10.21 26.39 -7.89
C PHE A 361 10.87 27.24 -9.00
N GLU A 362 12.21 27.26 -9.08
CA GLU A 362 12.93 27.90 -10.19
C GLU A 362 12.58 27.22 -11.52
N ALA A 363 12.58 25.88 -11.57
CA ALA A 363 12.19 25.12 -12.75
C ALA A 363 10.73 25.39 -13.14
N ALA A 364 9.81 25.39 -12.17
CA ALA A 364 8.40 25.75 -12.36
C ALA A 364 8.23 27.13 -13.02
N LYS A 365 8.99 28.13 -12.56
CA LYS A 365 8.96 29.50 -13.10
C LYS A 365 9.45 29.54 -14.54
N GLU A 366 10.58 28.92 -14.84
CA GLU A 366 11.21 28.98 -16.16
C GLU A 366 10.54 28.08 -17.20
N MET A 367 9.94 26.97 -16.77
CA MET A 367 9.37 25.94 -17.64
C MET A 367 7.83 25.98 -17.68
N ARG A 368 7.17 26.96 -17.05
CA ARG A 368 5.70 27.05 -16.94
C ARG A 368 4.95 26.73 -18.24
N VAL A 369 5.30 27.44 -19.32
CA VAL A 369 4.62 27.28 -20.61
C VAL A 369 4.92 25.91 -21.23
N GLU A 370 6.16 25.43 -21.12
CA GLU A 370 6.55 24.11 -21.63
C GLU A 370 5.80 22.99 -20.91
N LEU A 371 5.65 23.07 -19.59
CA LEU A 371 4.99 22.06 -18.77
C LEU A 371 3.47 22.05 -18.92
N ASN A 372 2.83 23.22 -19.05
CA ASN A 372 1.40 23.28 -19.40
C ASN A 372 1.15 22.79 -20.84
N THR A 373 2.07 23.06 -21.76
CA THR A 373 2.03 22.55 -23.14
C THR A 373 2.15 21.03 -23.16
N PHE A 374 3.13 20.47 -22.43
CA PHE A 374 3.32 19.03 -22.31
C PHE A 374 2.05 18.33 -21.79
N MET A 375 1.44 18.82 -20.71
CA MET A 375 0.22 18.21 -20.17
C MET A 375 -0.93 18.22 -21.19
N ARG A 376 -1.17 19.33 -21.88
CA ARG A 376 -2.20 19.41 -22.94
C ARG A 376 -1.91 18.40 -24.07
N ASP A 377 -0.67 18.36 -24.53
CA ASP A 377 -0.27 17.54 -25.67
C ASP A 377 -0.29 16.04 -25.30
N PHE A 378 0.05 15.69 -24.06
CA PHE A 378 -0.13 14.35 -23.49
C PHE A 378 -1.57 13.83 -23.68
N TYR A 379 -2.59 14.63 -23.33
CA TYR A 379 -3.98 14.18 -23.45
C TYR A 379 -4.50 14.16 -24.89
N ARG A 380 -3.91 14.96 -25.78
CA ARG A 380 -4.17 14.86 -27.23
C ARG A 380 -3.58 13.59 -27.83
N GLU A 381 -2.36 13.23 -27.43
CA GLU A 381 -1.73 11.95 -27.82
C GLU A 381 -2.55 10.76 -27.32
N VAL A 382 -2.97 10.80 -26.06
CA VAL A 382 -3.88 9.80 -25.47
C VAL A 382 -5.12 9.60 -26.33
N LYS A 383 -5.74 10.68 -26.83
CA LYS A 383 -6.91 10.58 -27.70
C LYS A 383 -6.60 9.87 -29.02
N ASN A 384 -5.44 10.15 -29.62
CA ASN A 384 -4.99 9.47 -30.84
C ASN A 384 -4.72 7.98 -30.60
N GLU A 385 -4.10 7.63 -29.46
CA GLU A 385 -3.88 6.23 -29.06
C GLU A 385 -5.21 5.48 -28.88
N TYR A 386 -6.17 6.09 -28.20
CA TYR A 386 -7.52 5.54 -28.06
C TYR A 386 -8.18 5.34 -29.43
N ASP A 387 -8.09 6.30 -30.35
CA ASP A 387 -8.72 6.19 -31.67
C ASP A 387 -8.15 5.02 -32.46
N ALA A 388 -6.84 4.78 -32.35
CA ALA A 388 -6.14 3.67 -32.97
C ALA A 388 -6.35 2.30 -32.28
N ASP A 389 -6.66 2.26 -30.98
CA ASP A 389 -6.90 1.00 -30.26
C ASP A 389 -8.22 0.35 -30.72
N SER A 390 -8.15 -0.91 -31.16
CA SER A 390 -9.35 -1.70 -31.49
C SER A 390 -10.22 -2.02 -30.27
N ASN A 391 -9.62 -2.02 -29.07
CA ASN A 391 -10.32 -2.18 -27.80
C ASN A 391 -10.81 -0.82 -27.34
N LYS A 392 -12.10 -0.72 -27.02
CA LYS A 392 -12.77 0.54 -26.67
C LYS A 392 -13.24 0.60 -25.22
N ALA A 393 -13.29 -0.54 -24.53
CA ALA A 393 -13.56 -0.63 -23.10
C ALA A 393 -12.99 -1.93 -22.51
N PHE A 394 -12.91 -2.00 -21.19
CA PHE A 394 -12.78 -3.24 -20.44
C PHE A 394 -14.11 -3.57 -19.76
N ILE A 395 -14.44 -4.85 -19.62
CA ILE A 395 -15.45 -5.33 -18.68
C ILE A 395 -14.77 -6.20 -17.64
N PHE A 396 -15.21 -6.12 -16.39
CA PHE A 396 -14.80 -7.03 -15.33
C PHE A 396 -15.97 -7.38 -14.41
N GLY A 397 -15.92 -8.54 -13.77
CA GLY A 397 -16.97 -8.96 -12.84
C GLY A 397 -16.76 -10.35 -12.24
N SER A 398 -17.72 -10.75 -11.42
CA SER A 398 -17.84 -12.11 -10.88
C SER A 398 -19.28 -12.59 -10.97
N LYS A 399 -19.49 -13.89 -11.16
CA LYS A 399 -20.85 -14.46 -11.17
C LYS A 399 -21.46 -14.53 -9.77
N SER A 400 -20.63 -14.67 -8.73
CA SER A 400 -21.10 -14.86 -7.35
C SER A 400 -20.57 -13.86 -6.32
N ASP A 401 -19.56 -13.05 -6.62
CA ASP A 401 -18.97 -12.14 -5.63
C ASP A 401 -19.12 -10.66 -6.02
N ALA A 402 -20.18 -10.02 -5.52
CA ALA A 402 -20.42 -8.60 -5.73
C ALA A 402 -19.41 -7.73 -4.95
N GLY A 403 -18.96 -8.21 -3.79
CA GLY A 403 -18.05 -7.47 -2.91
C GLY A 403 -16.68 -7.24 -3.54
N ARG A 404 -16.04 -8.28 -4.09
CA ARG A 404 -14.76 -8.12 -4.81
C ARG A 404 -14.89 -7.22 -6.01
N THR A 405 -15.97 -7.36 -6.79
CA THR A 405 -16.21 -6.50 -7.95
C THR A 405 -16.42 -5.03 -7.55
N PHE A 406 -17.14 -4.77 -6.45
CA PHE A 406 -17.30 -3.43 -5.87
C PHE A 406 -15.95 -2.79 -5.53
N HIS A 407 -15.05 -3.52 -4.86
CA HIS A 407 -13.76 -2.94 -4.43
C HIS A 407 -12.85 -2.55 -5.61
N LEU A 408 -12.87 -3.31 -6.72
CA LEU A 408 -12.13 -2.89 -7.92
C LEU A 408 -12.78 -1.65 -8.56
N ALA A 409 -14.12 -1.57 -8.60
CA ALA A 409 -14.81 -0.39 -9.09
C ALA A 409 -14.53 0.86 -8.24
N ASP A 410 -14.50 0.74 -6.91
CA ASP A 410 -14.14 1.82 -5.99
C ASP A 410 -12.72 2.35 -6.22
N ILE A 411 -11.73 1.47 -6.41
CA ILE A 411 -10.37 1.88 -6.77
C ILE A 411 -10.37 2.69 -8.07
N ILE A 412 -11.07 2.21 -9.10
CA ILE A 412 -11.09 2.89 -10.40
C ILE A 412 -11.74 4.27 -10.29
N LEU A 413 -12.87 4.39 -9.59
CA LEU A 413 -13.55 5.69 -9.36
C LEU A 413 -12.69 6.69 -8.59
N GLN A 414 -11.86 6.21 -7.65
CA GLN A 414 -10.94 7.05 -6.87
C GLN A 414 -9.93 7.80 -7.76
N HIS A 415 -9.70 7.33 -8.99
CA HIS A 415 -8.81 7.97 -9.98
C HIS A 415 -9.53 8.84 -11.01
N ASP A 416 -10.76 9.27 -10.71
CA ASP A 416 -11.58 10.11 -11.60
C ASP A 416 -11.91 9.42 -12.94
N ILE A 417 -11.91 8.07 -12.96
CA ILE A 417 -12.21 7.24 -14.12
C ILE A 417 -13.71 6.92 -14.11
N ASP A 418 -14.39 7.16 -15.22
CA ASP A 418 -15.80 6.83 -15.37
C ASP A 418 -16.01 5.32 -15.50
N LEU A 419 -17.10 4.83 -14.90
CA LEU A 419 -17.55 3.44 -14.95
C LEU A 419 -19.04 3.35 -15.31
N PHE A 420 -19.42 2.19 -15.82
CA PHE A 420 -20.80 1.86 -16.16
C PHE A 420 -21.20 0.52 -15.55
N SER A 421 -22.38 0.42 -14.96
CA SER A 421 -22.99 -0.85 -14.52
C SER A 421 -23.86 -1.43 -15.64
N LEU A 422 -24.03 -2.75 -15.60
CA LEU A 422 -24.93 -3.44 -16.53
C LEU A 422 -26.39 -3.33 -16.06
N LYS A 423 -27.32 -3.13 -17.02
CA LYS A 423 -28.78 -3.17 -16.76
C LYS A 423 -29.36 -4.58 -16.82
N GLU A 424 -28.65 -5.49 -17.49
CA GLU A 424 -29.03 -6.89 -17.68
C GLU A 424 -27.78 -7.78 -17.74
N ASP A 425 -27.95 -9.08 -17.55
CA ASP A 425 -26.88 -10.06 -17.72
C ASP A 425 -26.42 -10.09 -19.18
N ILE A 426 -25.11 -10.13 -19.42
CA ILE A 426 -24.56 -10.27 -20.77
C ILE A 426 -23.55 -11.42 -20.84
N THR A 427 -23.34 -11.94 -22.04
CA THR A 427 -22.29 -12.93 -22.30
C THR A 427 -21.37 -12.42 -23.40
N VAL A 428 -20.08 -12.37 -23.10
CA VAL A 428 -19.03 -11.92 -24.03
C VAL A 428 -18.05 -13.07 -24.24
N ASN A 429 -17.94 -13.55 -25.48
CA ASN A 429 -17.10 -14.70 -25.87
C ASN A 429 -17.22 -15.93 -24.93
N GLY A 430 -18.44 -16.24 -24.47
CA GLY A 430 -18.72 -17.38 -23.60
C GLY A 430 -18.50 -17.13 -22.10
N VAL A 431 -18.00 -15.95 -21.72
CA VAL A 431 -17.92 -15.50 -20.32
C VAL A 431 -19.15 -14.69 -19.98
N GLU A 432 -19.79 -15.03 -18.87
CA GLU A 432 -21.04 -14.41 -18.42
C GLU A 432 -20.74 -13.33 -17.37
N PHE A 433 -21.31 -12.15 -17.57
CA PHE A 433 -21.21 -11.01 -16.66
C PHE A 433 -22.61 -10.68 -16.15
N LYS A 434 -22.78 -10.74 -14.83
CA LYS A 434 -24.06 -10.55 -14.17
C LYS A 434 -24.35 -9.08 -13.91
N LYS A 435 -25.63 -8.70 -14.04
CA LYS A 435 -26.15 -7.43 -13.51
C LYS A 435 -25.76 -7.30 -12.03
N GLU A 436 -25.44 -6.08 -11.59
CA GLU A 436 -25.02 -5.76 -10.20
C GLU A 436 -23.69 -6.37 -9.74
N LYS A 437 -23.05 -7.23 -10.55
CA LYS A 437 -21.75 -7.87 -10.24
C LYS A 437 -20.74 -7.73 -11.38
N ALA A 438 -20.92 -6.74 -12.25
CA ALA A 438 -19.99 -6.43 -13.32
C ALA A 438 -20.05 -4.94 -13.69
N TYR A 439 -18.90 -4.41 -14.12
CA TYR A 439 -18.74 -3.03 -14.57
C TYR A 439 -17.98 -2.95 -15.88
N ILE A 440 -18.24 -1.89 -16.64
CA ILE A 440 -17.55 -1.54 -17.87
C ILE A 440 -16.75 -0.26 -17.64
N VAL A 441 -15.47 -0.29 -18.02
CA VAL A 441 -14.53 0.83 -17.98
C VAL A 441 -14.28 1.28 -19.43
N PRO A 442 -14.90 2.36 -19.92
CA PRO A 442 -14.62 2.87 -21.26
C PRO A 442 -13.18 3.39 -21.36
N LEU A 443 -12.60 3.31 -22.55
CA LEU A 443 -11.24 3.81 -22.80
C LEU A 443 -11.21 5.24 -23.35
N ASN A 444 -12.35 5.80 -23.80
CA ASN A 444 -12.45 7.15 -24.35
C ASN A 444 -12.52 8.22 -23.25
N GLN A 445 -11.48 8.30 -22.44
CA GLN A 445 -11.39 9.26 -21.34
C GLN A 445 -9.92 9.62 -21.08
N PRO A 446 -9.64 10.77 -20.42
CA PRO A 446 -8.27 11.27 -20.27
C PRO A 446 -7.31 10.27 -19.62
N GLN A 447 -7.82 9.39 -18.76
CA GLN A 447 -7.06 8.38 -18.02
C GLN A 447 -6.71 7.12 -18.83
N TYR A 448 -6.90 7.10 -20.15
CA TYR A 448 -6.62 5.95 -21.01
C TYR A 448 -5.37 5.15 -20.61
N ARG A 449 -4.19 5.79 -20.49
CA ARG A 449 -2.93 5.10 -20.14
C ARG A 449 -2.94 4.54 -18.72
N LEU A 450 -3.55 5.23 -17.76
CA LEU A 450 -3.73 4.73 -16.39
C LEU A 450 -4.67 3.52 -16.37
N ILE A 451 -5.77 3.55 -17.15
CA ILE A 451 -6.65 2.38 -17.29
C ILE A 451 -5.89 1.22 -17.93
N LYS A 452 -5.11 1.46 -19.00
CA LYS A 452 -4.29 0.42 -19.61
C LYS A 452 -3.32 -0.20 -18.59
N SER A 453 -2.68 0.59 -17.73
CA SER A 453 -1.76 0.05 -16.72
C SER A 453 -2.44 -0.81 -15.65
N MET A 454 -3.72 -0.54 -15.32
CA MET A 454 -4.49 -1.38 -14.39
C MET A 454 -4.87 -2.75 -14.99
N PHE A 455 -5.02 -2.84 -16.31
CA PHE A 455 -5.51 -4.03 -17.01
C PHE A 455 -4.46 -4.76 -17.86
N GLU A 456 -3.25 -4.20 -18.02
CA GLU A 456 -2.23 -4.80 -18.88
C GLU A 456 -1.69 -6.12 -18.31
N THR A 457 -1.30 -7.00 -19.23
CA THR A 457 -0.50 -8.19 -18.95
C THR A 457 0.83 -8.04 -19.67
N ARG A 458 1.95 -8.15 -18.94
CA ARG A 458 3.29 -7.94 -19.48
C ARG A 458 4.25 -9.01 -18.98
N THR A 459 4.98 -9.65 -19.89
CA THR A 459 6.01 -10.66 -19.56
C THR A 459 7.35 -10.38 -20.24
N SER A 460 7.46 -9.27 -20.96
CA SER A 460 8.68 -8.83 -21.66
C SER A 460 9.04 -7.41 -21.26
N PHE A 461 10.34 -7.21 -21.01
CA PHE A 461 10.90 -6.00 -20.42
C PHE A 461 12.26 -5.69 -21.03
N GLN A 462 12.65 -4.42 -21.03
CA GLN A 462 13.96 -3.97 -21.52
C GLN A 462 15.09 -4.33 -20.53
N ASP A 463 14.80 -4.27 -19.23
CA ASP A 463 15.68 -4.69 -18.13
C ASP A 463 14.95 -5.73 -17.27
N SER A 464 15.72 -6.63 -16.67
CA SER A 464 15.28 -7.67 -15.73
C SER A 464 15.22 -7.22 -14.27
N LEU A 465 15.77 -6.04 -13.96
CA LEU A 465 15.85 -5.52 -12.61
C LEU A 465 14.68 -4.59 -12.30
N PHE A 466 14.02 -4.87 -11.17
CA PHE A 466 12.92 -4.07 -10.65
C PHE A 466 13.24 -3.68 -9.21
N TYR A 467 12.99 -2.42 -8.88
CA TYR A 467 13.15 -1.87 -7.55
C TYR A 467 11.99 -2.29 -6.62
N ASP A 468 10.77 -2.36 -7.16
CA ASP A 468 9.58 -2.81 -6.43
C ASP A 468 8.94 -4.04 -7.10
N VAL A 469 7.84 -3.87 -7.81
CA VAL A 469 7.09 -4.96 -8.46
C VAL A 469 7.17 -4.86 -9.99
N SER A 470 7.01 -6.01 -10.65
CA SER A 470 7.03 -6.11 -12.12
C SER A 470 5.63 -6.27 -12.75
N ALA A 471 4.58 -6.49 -11.93
CA ALA A 471 3.20 -6.57 -12.39
C ALA A 471 2.18 -6.24 -11.29
N TRP A 472 1.02 -5.70 -11.69
CA TRP A 472 -0.09 -5.29 -10.82
C TRP A 472 -1.46 -5.36 -11.53
N THR A 473 -1.64 -6.28 -12.49
CA THR A 473 -2.90 -6.45 -13.22
C THR A 473 -4.08 -6.59 -12.25
N MET A 474 -4.91 -5.56 -12.13
CA MET A 474 -5.90 -5.44 -11.06
C MET A 474 -6.98 -6.52 -11.13
N PRO A 475 -7.59 -6.86 -12.29
CA PRO A 475 -8.54 -7.97 -12.34
C PRO A 475 -7.96 -9.31 -11.85
N MET A 476 -6.66 -9.57 -12.08
CA MET A 476 -5.98 -10.75 -11.54
C MET A 476 -5.81 -10.66 -10.03
N ALA A 477 -5.42 -9.49 -9.49
CA ALA A 477 -5.30 -9.25 -8.06
C ALA A 477 -6.62 -9.49 -7.29
N PHE A 478 -7.75 -9.30 -7.96
CA PHE A 478 -9.09 -9.53 -7.43
C PHE A 478 -9.67 -10.91 -7.79
N ASN A 479 -8.99 -11.69 -8.63
CA ASN A 479 -9.47 -12.94 -9.20
C ASN A 479 -10.89 -12.80 -9.82
N LEU A 480 -11.03 -11.81 -10.71
CA LEU A 480 -12.26 -11.49 -11.45
C LEU A 480 -12.11 -11.89 -12.92
N ASP A 481 -13.23 -12.27 -13.52
CA ASP A 481 -13.32 -12.41 -14.97
C ASP A 481 -13.20 -11.01 -15.59
N TYR A 482 -12.44 -10.87 -16.67
CA TYR A 482 -12.28 -9.59 -17.37
C TYR A 482 -11.94 -9.75 -18.84
N MET A 483 -12.37 -8.80 -19.67
CA MET A 483 -12.21 -8.85 -21.12
C MET A 483 -12.11 -7.46 -21.74
N ASN A 484 -11.44 -7.38 -22.89
CA ASN A 484 -11.53 -6.22 -23.78
C ASN A 484 -12.84 -6.25 -24.57
N LEU A 485 -13.45 -5.08 -24.76
CA LEU A 485 -14.64 -4.89 -25.60
C LEU A 485 -14.29 -4.06 -26.84
N SER A 486 -14.73 -4.53 -28.00
CA SER A 486 -14.72 -3.73 -29.24
C SER A 486 -15.92 -2.77 -29.26
N SER A 487 -15.89 -1.78 -30.17
CA SER A 487 -17.02 -0.85 -30.39
C SER A 487 -18.36 -1.58 -30.66
N ARG A 488 -18.31 -2.68 -31.42
CA ARG A 488 -19.49 -3.49 -31.72
C ARG A 488 -20.10 -4.10 -30.46
N ILE A 489 -19.28 -4.62 -29.55
CA ILE A 489 -19.76 -5.28 -28.33
C ILE A 489 -20.25 -4.22 -27.33
N LEU A 490 -19.53 -3.11 -27.21
CA LEU A 490 -19.91 -2.01 -26.32
C LEU A 490 -21.29 -1.43 -26.69
N ASN A 491 -21.59 -1.25 -27.97
CA ASN A 491 -22.88 -0.73 -28.44
C ASN A 491 -24.06 -1.69 -28.18
N LEU A 492 -23.79 -2.96 -27.90
CA LEU A 492 -24.81 -3.96 -27.56
C LEU A 492 -25.07 -4.03 -26.04
N ALA A 493 -24.20 -3.45 -25.21
CA ALA A 493 -24.35 -3.48 -23.77
C ALA A 493 -25.35 -2.41 -23.31
N SER A 494 -26.43 -2.84 -22.66
CA SER A 494 -27.36 -1.94 -21.97
C SER A 494 -26.77 -1.54 -20.62
N VAL A 495 -26.38 -0.27 -20.47
CA VAL A 495 -25.63 0.22 -19.30
C VAL A 495 -26.18 1.52 -18.72
N GLU A 496 -25.73 1.85 -17.51
CA GLU A 496 -25.92 3.15 -16.84
C GLU A 496 -24.62 3.62 -16.18
N PRO A 497 -24.38 4.94 -16.10
CA PRO A 497 -23.19 5.48 -15.45
C PRO A 497 -23.21 5.21 -13.94
N VAL A 498 -22.04 4.94 -13.38
CA VAL A 498 -21.85 4.75 -11.93
C VAL A 498 -21.50 6.08 -11.28
N GLU A 499 -22.16 6.40 -10.17
CA GLU A 499 -21.84 7.58 -9.37
C GLU A 499 -20.50 7.43 -8.64
N LYS A 500 -19.81 8.55 -8.40
CA LYS A 500 -18.51 8.53 -7.69
C LYS A 500 -18.61 8.05 -6.25
N SER A 501 -19.76 8.22 -5.60
CA SER A 501 -20.05 7.69 -4.26
C SER A 501 -20.66 6.29 -4.36
N LEU A 502 -19.88 5.34 -4.86
CA LEU A 502 -20.31 3.94 -4.96
C LEU A 502 -20.45 3.35 -3.54
N SER A 503 -21.61 2.77 -3.25
CA SER A 503 -21.85 2.03 -2.01
C SER A 503 -21.88 0.53 -2.28
N LEU A 504 -21.43 -0.26 -1.30
CA LEU A 504 -21.62 -1.70 -1.33
C LEU A 504 -23.13 -2.01 -1.39
N ARG A 505 -23.52 -3.03 -2.16
CA ARG A 505 -24.92 -3.47 -2.17
C ARG A 505 -25.36 -3.90 -0.77
N GLU A 506 -26.62 -3.66 -0.43
CA GLU A 506 -27.23 -4.23 0.75
C GLU A 506 -27.73 -5.65 0.44
N GLY A 507 -27.51 -6.58 1.36
CA GLY A 507 -28.09 -7.91 1.28
C GLY A 507 -29.44 -7.99 1.96
N GLN A 508 -30.12 -9.13 1.83
CA GLN A 508 -31.45 -9.35 2.40
C GLN A 508 -31.62 -10.74 3.02
N VAL A 509 -32.61 -10.88 3.89
CA VAL A 509 -33.10 -12.19 4.32
C VAL A 509 -34.31 -12.56 3.45
N ILE A 510 -34.23 -13.68 2.74
CA ILE A 510 -35.26 -14.19 1.85
C ILE A 510 -36.10 -15.21 2.63
N GLY A 511 -37.29 -14.80 3.06
CA GLY A 511 -38.23 -15.60 3.85
C GLY A 511 -38.69 -14.88 5.13
N GLU A 512 -39.28 -15.63 6.06
CA GLU A 512 -39.96 -15.09 7.26
C GLU A 512 -39.25 -15.51 8.56
N PRO A 513 -39.51 -14.85 9.70
CA PRO A 513 -39.08 -15.32 11.02
C PRO A 513 -39.64 -16.71 11.36
N GLY A 514 -38.98 -17.42 12.27
CA GLY A 514 -39.44 -18.75 12.74
C GLY A 514 -39.21 -19.89 11.74
N ALA A 515 -38.34 -19.71 10.75
CA ALA A 515 -37.94 -20.77 9.83
C ALA A 515 -37.17 -21.90 10.55
N TYR A 516 -37.10 -23.08 9.93
CA TYR A 516 -36.37 -24.22 10.49
C TYR A 516 -34.88 -23.93 10.65
N SER A 517 -34.28 -23.22 9.68
CA SER A 517 -32.88 -22.76 9.69
C SER A 517 -32.69 -21.62 8.69
N TYR A 518 -31.53 -20.97 8.70
CA TYR A 518 -31.14 -19.97 7.71
C TYR A 518 -29.79 -20.35 7.08
N ILE A 519 -29.59 -20.06 5.79
CA ILE A 519 -28.39 -20.46 5.06
C ILE A 519 -27.94 -19.36 4.09
N PHE A 520 -26.62 -19.15 3.98
CA PHE A 520 -26.03 -18.25 2.99
C PHE A 520 -24.77 -18.86 2.35
N GLU A 521 -24.47 -18.46 1.11
CA GLU A 521 -23.26 -18.91 0.41
C GLU A 521 -21.99 -18.25 0.94
N TRP A 522 -20.87 -18.98 0.86
CA TRP A 522 -19.55 -18.46 1.21
C TRP A 522 -18.83 -17.72 0.07
N SER A 523 -19.45 -17.66 -1.11
CA SER A 523 -18.84 -17.13 -2.34
C SER A 523 -18.62 -15.61 -2.31
N GLU A 524 -19.53 -14.86 -1.72
CA GLU A 524 -19.43 -13.41 -1.53
C GLU A 524 -18.28 -13.00 -0.59
N TYR A 525 -17.66 -11.85 -0.84
CA TYR A 525 -16.45 -11.42 -0.13
C TYR A 525 -16.60 -11.32 1.39
N TYR A 526 -17.74 -10.80 1.87
CA TYR A 526 -17.99 -10.55 3.29
C TYR A 526 -18.70 -11.70 4.02
N ALA A 527 -18.79 -12.89 3.43
CA ALA A 527 -19.28 -14.08 4.13
C ALA A 527 -18.54 -14.38 5.45
N PRO A 528 -17.21 -14.20 5.56
CA PRO A 528 -16.50 -14.34 6.85
C PRO A 528 -16.94 -13.34 7.91
N LYS A 529 -17.16 -12.07 7.54
CA LYS A 529 -17.70 -11.03 8.43
C LYS A 529 -19.07 -11.42 8.97
N ALA A 530 -19.96 -11.89 8.10
CA ALA A 530 -21.30 -12.32 8.50
C ALA A 530 -21.26 -13.53 9.46
N ALA A 531 -20.48 -14.55 9.13
CA ALA A 531 -20.32 -15.72 9.98
C ALA A 531 -19.75 -15.35 11.35
N TYR A 532 -18.71 -14.50 11.42
CA TYR A 532 -18.17 -14.02 12.69
C TYR A 532 -19.21 -13.26 13.50
N THR A 533 -19.90 -12.31 12.88
CA THR A 533 -20.92 -11.47 13.54
C THR A 533 -22.00 -12.32 14.20
N LEU A 534 -22.47 -13.37 13.50
CA LEU A 534 -23.49 -14.28 14.03
C LEU A 534 -22.95 -15.19 15.13
N MET A 535 -21.71 -15.69 15.00
CA MET A 535 -21.04 -16.44 16.07
C MET A 535 -20.82 -15.59 17.33
N ASP A 536 -20.48 -14.31 17.17
CA ASP A 536 -20.24 -13.39 18.30
C ASP A 536 -21.52 -13.03 19.06
N LYS A 537 -22.65 -12.97 18.34
CA LYS A 537 -24.00 -12.91 18.93
C LYS A 537 -24.43 -14.24 19.61
N GLY A 538 -23.61 -15.30 19.53
CA GLY A 538 -23.84 -16.57 20.21
C GLY A 538 -24.70 -17.56 19.43
N TYR A 539 -24.94 -17.33 18.14
CA TYR A 539 -25.70 -18.25 17.30
C TYR A 539 -24.90 -19.49 16.90
N LEU A 540 -25.61 -20.58 16.63
CA LEU A 540 -25.01 -21.81 16.13
C LEU A 540 -24.74 -21.64 14.64
N VAL A 541 -23.46 -21.62 14.28
CA VAL A 541 -23.02 -21.49 12.88
C VAL A 541 -22.32 -22.77 12.45
N ARG A 542 -22.72 -23.31 11.30
CA ARG A 542 -22.27 -24.60 10.77
C ARG A 542 -21.87 -24.46 9.31
N VAL A 543 -20.95 -25.30 8.84
CA VAL A 543 -20.49 -25.30 7.43
C VAL A 543 -20.87 -26.60 6.73
N ALA A 544 -21.36 -26.51 5.51
CA ALA A 544 -21.65 -27.66 4.66
C ALA A 544 -20.46 -28.04 3.78
N HIS A 545 -20.02 -29.30 3.84
CA HIS A 545 -18.90 -29.81 3.01
C HIS A 545 -19.34 -30.34 1.64
N ASP A 546 -20.65 -30.49 1.42
CA ASP A 546 -21.26 -30.91 0.15
C ASP A 546 -22.43 -30.00 -0.21
N GLU A 547 -22.84 -30.05 -1.47
CA GLU A 547 -23.92 -29.21 -2.01
C GLU A 547 -25.29 -29.53 -1.37
N ILE A 548 -26.06 -28.48 -1.16
CA ILE A 548 -27.44 -28.54 -0.66
C ILE A 548 -28.33 -27.87 -1.73
N THR A 549 -29.42 -28.51 -2.10
CA THR A 549 -30.49 -27.88 -2.89
C THR A 549 -31.70 -27.70 -2.00
N LEU A 550 -32.07 -26.44 -1.76
CA LEU A 550 -33.21 -26.06 -0.94
C LEU A 550 -34.54 -26.46 -1.60
N PRO A 551 -35.65 -26.59 -0.85
CA PRO A 551 -36.93 -27.04 -1.39
C PRO A 551 -37.46 -26.21 -2.57
N GLU A 552 -37.18 -24.90 -2.59
CA GLU A 552 -37.54 -23.96 -3.65
C GLU A 552 -36.60 -24.03 -4.87
N GLY A 553 -35.55 -24.86 -4.81
CA GLY A 553 -34.64 -25.15 -5.92
C GLY A 553 -33.31 -24.39 -5.89
N THR A 554 -33.12 -23.45 -4.96
CA THR A 554 -31.86 -22.73 -4.77
C THR A 554 -30.73 -23.72 -4.45
N LYS A 555 -29.63 -23.65 -5.19
CA LYS A 555 -28.44 -24.47 -4.94
C LYS A 555 -27.47 -23.70 -4.06
N MET A 556 -26.99 -24.36 -3.01
CA MET A 556 -26.00 -23.88 -2.06
C MET A 556 -24.73 -24.70 -2.23
N LYS A 557 -23.63 -24.03 -2.56
CA LYS A 557 -22.33 -24.68 -2.83
C LYS A 557 -21.63 -25.17 -1.56
N ARG A 558 -20.53 -25.91 -1.74
CA ARG A 558 -19.61 -26.25 -0.65
C ARG A 558 -19.12 -25.01 0.09
N GLY A 559 -19.02 -25.11 1.40
CA GLY A 559 -18.70 -23.99 2.29
C GLY A 559 -19.89 -23.15 2.72
N SER A 560 -21.10 -23.39 2.19
CA SER A 560 -22.29 -22.64 2.62
C SER A 560 -22.51 -22.75 4.12
N ILE A 561 -22.93 -21.64 4.71
CA ILE A 561 -23.04 -21.46 6.15
C ILE A 561 -24.50 -21.56 6.57
N ILE A 562 -24.75 -22.45 7.51
CA ILE A 562 -26.07 -22.68 8.12
C ILE A 562 -26.07 -22.04 9.50
N VAL A 563 -27.13 -21.31 9.82
CA VAL A 563 -27.28 -20.53 11.04
C VAL A 563 -28.58 -20.92 11.72
N ASP A 564 -28.45 -21.28 13.00
CA ASP A 564 -29.56 -21.62 13.88
C ASP A 564 -29.45 -20.84 15.19
N LYS A 565 -30.57 -20.69 15.90
CA LYS A 565 -30.56 -20.10 17.25
C LYS A 565 -29.70 -20.88 18.24
N GLY A 566 -29.49 -22.18 18.02
CA GLY A 566 -28.75 -23.04 18.94
C GLY A 566 -29.32 -22.98 20.36
N LEU A 567 -28.45 -22.81 21.35
CA LEU A 567 -28.82 -22.68 22.77
C LEU A 567 -28.96 -21.21 23.23
N SER A 568 -28.97 -20.24 22.30
CA SER A 568 -28.99 -18.80 22.63
C SER A 568 -30.26 -18.33 23.37
N LYS A 569 -31.36 -19.11 23.29
CA LYS A 569 -32.69 -18.78 23.85
C LYS A 569 -33.27 -17.46 23.34
N VAL A 570 -32.76 -16.92 22.24
CA VAL A 570 -33.28 -15.69 21.61
C VAL A 570 -34.64 -15.97 20.95
N GLU A 571 -35.54 -15.00 21.01
CA GLU A 571 -36.84 -15.05 20.33
C GLU A 571 -36.67 -14.97 18.80
N ASP A 572 -37.60 -15.58 18.04
CA ASP A 572 -37.50 -15.66 16.58
C ASP A 572 -37.37 -14.29 15.91
N ASP A 573 -38.14 -13.30 16.38
CA ASP A 573 -38.11 -11.95 15.82
C ASP A 573 -36.74 -11.27 16.00
N LYS A 574 -36.10 -11.47 17.15
CA LYS A 574 -34.78 -10.89 17.43
C LYS A 574 -33.68 -11.59 16.63
N PHE A 575 -33.74 -12.91 16.53
CA PHE A 575 -32.82 -13.67 15.69
C PHE A 575 -32.94 -13.26 14.22
N PHE A 576 -34.16 -13.13 13.72
CA PHE A 576 -34.44 -12.68 12.36
C PHE A 576 -33.94 -11.24 12.12
N ALA A 577 -34.17 -10.32 13.05
CA ALA A 577 -33.63 -8.96 12.96
C ALA A 577 -32.10 -8.93 12.92
N ASP A 578 -31.43 -9.81 13.68
CA ASP A 578 -29.96 -9.93 13.64
C ASP A 578 -29.46 -10.47 12.29
N LEU A 579 -30.19 -11.41 11.67
CA LEU A 579 -29.89 -11.89 10.33
C LEU A 579 -30.10 -10.78 9.28
N GLN A 580 -31.15 -9.97 9.40
CA GLN A 580 -31.41 -8.83 8.51
C GLN A 580 -30.32 -7.77 8.60
N GLU A 581 -29.90 -7.40 9.82
CA GLU A 581 -28.78 -6.48 10.02
C GLU A 581 -27.48 -7.04 9.45
N THR A 582 -27.23 -8.34 9.66
CA THR A 582 -26.03 -9.01 9.13
C THR A 582 -26.05 -8.99 7.60
N ALA A 583 -27.13 -9.46 6.98
CA ALA A 583 -27.33 -9.48 5.52
C ALA A 583 -27.09 -8.10 4.90
N LYS A 584 -27.70 -7.06 5.49
CA LYS A 584 -27.57 -5.66 5.06
C LYS A 584 -26.11 -5.19 5.09
N THR A 585 -25.42 -5.39 6.21
CA THR A 585 -24.05 -4.86 6.44
C THR A 585 -22.93 -5.68 5.80
N SER A 586 -23.23 -6.89 5.32
CA SER A 586 -22.31 -7.75 4.57
C SER A 586 -22.64 -7.87 3.07
N GLY A 587 -23.77 -7.35 2.60
CA GLY A 587 -24.18 -7.47 1.20
C GLY A 587 -24.55 -8.91 0.79
N LEU A 588 -24.98 -9.74 1.74
CA LEU A 588 -25.27 -11.17 1.54
C LEU A 588 -26.77 -11.44 1.51
N ASP A 589 -27.18 -12.36 0.65
CA ASP A 589 -28.52 -12.94 0.71
C ASP A 589 -28.53 -14.15 1.65
N ILE A 590 -29.42 -14.13 2.64
CA ILE A 590 -29.62 -15.20 3.63
C ILE A 590 -30.98 -15.84 3.38
N HIS A 591 -31.02 -17.13 3.09
CA HIS A 591 -32.24 -17.85 2.76
C HIS A 591 -32.82 -18.53 3.99
N ALA A 592 -34.10 -18.28 4.27
CA ALA A 592 -34.86 -19.08 5.23
C ALA A 592 -35.12 -20.46 4.65
N VAL A 593 -34.89 -21.51 5.44
CA VAL A 593 -35.16 -22.89 5.07
C VAL A 593 -36.30 -23.40 5.94
N SER A 594 -37.36 -23.91 5.32
CA SER A 594 -38.57 -24.35 6.03
C SER A 594 -38.51 -25.79 6.54
N THR A 595 -37.53 -26.58 6.09
CA THR A 595 -37.37 -28.00 6.48
C THR A 595 -35.91 -28.45 6.42
N GLY A 596 -35.53 -29.42 7.25
CA GLY A 596 -34.23 -30.08 7.17
C GLY A 596 -34.08 -31.08 6.02
N TYR A 597 -35.17 -31.36 5.29
CA TYR A 597 -35.21 -32.29 4.15
C TYR A 597 -34.90 -31.56 2.84
N THR A 598 -33.69 -31.73 2.34
CA THR A 598 -33.15 -31.05 1.14
C THR A 598 -32.67 -32.09 0.13
N LYS A 599 -32.48 -31.69 -1.12
CA LYS A 599 -31.82 -32.55 -2.11
C LYS A 599 -30.31 -32.38 -2.00
N GLY A 600 -29.55 -33.47 -2.17
CA GLY A 600 -28.13 -33.50 -1.83
C GLY A 600 -27.94 -34.00 -0.40
N ILE A 601 -27.19 -33.27 0.42
CA ILE A 601 -27.15 -33.55 1.87
C ILE A 601 -28.31 -32.86 2.59
N ASN A 602 -28.86 -33.51 3.61
CA ASN A 602 -29.86 -32.93 4.52
C ASN A 602 -29.20 -32.03 5.57
N LEU A 603 -29.94 -31.09 6.16
CA LEU A 603 -29.39 -30.14 7.15
C LEU A 603 -28.91 -30.78 8.47
N GLY A 604 -29.26 -32.04 8.72
CA GLY A 604 -28.76 -32.86 9.84
C GLY A 604 -27.66 -33.85 9.45
N SER A 605 -27.07 -33.72 8.26
CA SER A 605 -26.04 -34.64 7.74
C SER A 605 -24.75 -34.59 8.57
N PRO A 606 -24.03 -35.71 8.75
CA PRO A 606 -22.69 -35.72 9.34
C PRO A 606 -21.63 -35.04 8.44
N LYS A 607 -22.00 -34.57 7.24
CA LYS A 607 -21.16 -33.74 6.36
C LYS A 607 -21.32 -32.23 6.62
N ILE A 608 -21.87 -31.88 7.78
CA ILE A 608 -22.05 -30.49 8.23
C ILE A 608 -21.37 -30.37 9.59
N ASP A 609 -20.32 -29.56 9.67
CA ASP A 609 -19.55 -29.34 10.89
C ASP A 609 -20.04 -28.10 11.63
N VAL A 610 -20.06 -28.17 12.97
CA VAL A 610 -20.24 -26.99 13.82
C VAL A 610 -18.92 -26.21 13.88
N LEU A 611 -18.96 -24.92 13.56
CA LEU A 611 -17.78 -24.07 13.58
C LEU A 611 -17.54 -23.53 14.99
N LYS A 612 -16.29 -23.61 15.47
CA LYS A 612 -15.84 -22.82 16.63
C LYS A 612 -15.58 -21.39 16.17
N LYS A 613 -16.02 -20.40 16.97
CA LYS A 613 -15.70 -18.99 16.74
C LYS A 613 -14.18 -18.79 16.71
N PRO A 614 -13.60 -18.15 15.68
CA PRO A 614 -12.17 -17.85 15.67
C PRO A 614 -11.79 -16.90 16.82
N GLU A 615 -10.83 -17.33 17.63
CA GLU A 615 -10.16 -16.52 18.65
C GLU A 615 -8.69 -16.42 18.24
N ILE A 616 -8.30 -15.24 17.74
CA ILE A 616 -7.13 -15.06 16.88
C ILE A 616 -6.00 -14.36 17.64
N ALA A 617 -4.79 -14.89 17.50
CA ALA A 617 -3.55 -14.17 17.83
C ALA A 617 -2.63 -14.05 16.60
N ILE A 618 -2.06 -12.86 16.39
CA ILE A 618 -1.03 -12.57 15.39
C ILE A 618 0.28 -12.36 16.13
N LEU A 619 1.33 -13.10 15.79
CA LEU A 619 2.64 -12.84 16.37
C LEU A 619 3.20 -11.51 15.86
N VAL A 620 3.71 -10.70 16.78
CA VAL A 620 4.27 -9.36 16.53
C VAL A 620 5.60 -9.15 17.27
N GLU A 621 6.26 -8.03 17.01
CA GLU A 621 7.57 -7.65 17.58
C GLU A 621 8.72 -8.60 17.22
N GLY A 622 9.87 -8.41 17.89
CA GLY A 622 11.12 -9.12 17.65
C GLY A 622 11.57 -9.03 16.19
N GLY A 623 11.59 -10.16 15.49
CA GLY A 623 11.97 -10.26 14.08
C GLY A 623 10.81 -10.37 13.10
N VAL A 624 9.55 -10.20 13.54
CA VAL A 624 8.38 -10.34 12.66
C VAL A 624 8.28 -9.18 11.67
N SER A 625 7.93 -9.48 10.42
CA SER A 625 7.60 -8.46 9.41
C SER A 625 6.38 -7.65 9.84
N SER A 626 6.60 -6.37 10.19
CA SER A 626 5.49 -5.47 10.52
C SER A 626 4.49 -5.32 9.38
N ALA A 627 4.94 -5.28 8.11
CA ALA A 627 4.03 -5.18 6.97
C ALA A 627 3.04 -6.35 6.91
N GLU A 628 3.52 -7.60 7.03
CA GLU A 628 2.65 -8.78 6.90
C GLU A 628 1.75 -9.00 8.13
N ALA A 629 2.23 -8.64 9.32
CA ALA A 629 1.39 -8.60 10.51
C ALA A 629 0.29 -7.54 10.38
N GLY A 630 0.65 -6.36 9.87
CA GLY A 630 -0.25 -5.22 9.65
C GLY A 630 -1.30 -5.49 8.58
N GLU A 631 -0.94 -6.17 7.51
CA GLU A 631 -1.87 -6.61 6.46
C GLU A 631 -2.96 -7.54 6.98
N ALA A 632 -2.57 -8.53 7.81
CA ALA A 632 -3.53 -9.41 8.45
C ALA A 632 -4.39 -8.67 9.49
N TRP A 633 -3.78 -7.80 10.31
CA TRP A 633 -4.50 -6.99 11.29
C TRP A 633 -5.54 -6.09 10.62
N HIS A 634 -5.16 -5.37 9.56
CA HIS A 634 -6.08 -4.54 8.78
C HIS A 634 -7.21 -5.36 8.15
N LEU A 635 -6.93 -6.54 7.61
CA LEU A 635 -7.98 -7.40 7.05
C LEU A 635 -9.01 -7.78 8.13
N PHE A 636 -8.57 -8.21 9.32
CA PHE A 636 -9.48 -8.56 10.40
C PHE A 636 -10.25 -7.35 10.90
N ASP A 637 -9.56 -6.26 11.22
CA ASP A 637 -10.14 -5.09 11.85
C ASP A 637 -11.00 -4.28 10.88
N GLN A 638 -10.40 -3.74 9.82
CA GLN A 638 -11.06 -2.80 8.90
C GLN A 638 -12.04 -3.45 7.94
N ARG A 639 -11.76 -4.67 7.46
CA ARG A 639 -12.64 -5.32 6.48
C ARG A 639 -13.64 -6.27 7.11
N MET A 640 -13.20 -7.08 8.08
CA MET A 640 -14.03 -8.15 8.63
C MET A 640 -14.71 -7.78 9.96
N GLY A 641 -14.30 -6.69 10.63
CA GLY A 641 -14.84 -6.33 11.94
C GLY A 641 -14.54 -7.39 13.01
N MET A 642 -13.37 -8.04 12.91
CA MET A 642 -12.94 -9.13 13.76
C MET A 642 -11.78 -8.68 14.66
N PRO A 643 -11.84 -8.92 15.99
CA PRO A 643 -10.72 -8.67 16.87
C PRO A 643 -9.59 -9.68 16.62
N ALA A 644 -8.36 -9.18 16.63
CA ALA A 644 -7.16 -10.00 16.63
C ALA A 644 -6.24 -9.55 17.76
N THR A 645 -5.72 -10.50 18.55
CA THR A 645 -4.73 -10.19 19.57
C THR A 645 -3.35 -10.08 18.92
N LEU A 646 -2.76 -8.89 18.94
CA LEU A 646 -1.37 -8.70 18.59
C LEU A 646 -0.51 -9.23 19.76
N LEU A 647 0.09 -10.40 19.61
CA LEU A 647 0.85 -11.10 20.65
C LEU A 647 2.37 -10.92 20.44
N PRO A 648 3.05 -10.11 21.27
CA PRO A 648 4.50 -9.99 21.22
C PRO A 648 5.20 -11.34 21.40
N MET A 649 6.22 -11.61 20.57
CA MET A 649 6.94 -12.88 20.59
C MET A 649 7.58 -13.20 21.96
N ASP A 650 8.08 -12.19 22.68
CA ASP A 650 8.70 -12.36 24.00
C ASP A 650 7.69 -12.80 25.07
N ARG A 651 6.40 -12.50 24.88
CA ARG A 651 5.30 -12.91 25.76
C ARG A 651 4.80 -14.32 25.48
N LEU A 652 5.08 -14.91 24.31
CA LEU A 652 4.53 -16.20 23.88
C LEU A 652 4.72 -17.30 24.92
N ASN A 653 5.91 -17.37 25.53
CA ASN A 653 6.21 -18.39 26.54
C ASN A 653 5.49 -18.18 27.88
N ALA A 654 5.10 -16.95 28.21
CA ALA A 654 4.45 -16.61 29.47
C ALA A 654 2.91 -16.62 29.41
N VAL A 655 2.30 -16.43 28.24
CA VAL A 655 0.83 -16.33 28.11
C VAL A 655 0.14 -17.70 28.06
N ASP A 656 -1.12 -17.77 28.47
CA ASP A 656 -1.97 -18.95 28.23
C ASP A 656 -2.47 -18.93 26.78
N LEU A 657 -1.97 -19.86 25.96
CA LEU A 657 -2.37 -19.96 24.55
C LEU A 657 -3.75 -20.60 24.36
N SER A 658 -4.34 -21.23 25.38
CA SER A 658 -5.66 -21.86 25.27
C SER A 658 -6.80 -20.86 25.03
N ARG A 659 -6.53 -19.57 25.23
CA ARG A 659 -7.41 -18.45 24.87
C ARG A 659 -7.60 -18.28 23.37
N TYR A 660 -6.72 -18.87 22.55
CA TYR A 660 -6.74 -18.75 21.10
C TYR A 660 -6.92 -20.13 20.47
N ASN A 661 -7.64 -20.19 19.36
CA ASN A 661 -7.74 -21.39 18.52
C ASN A 661 -7.12 -21.20 17.12
N VAL A 662 -6.75 -19.95 16.79
CA VAL A 662 -6.00 -19.61 15.57
C VAL A 662 -4.80 -18.73 15.94
N ILE A 663 -3.61 -19.13 15.50
CA ILE A 663 -2.39 -18.32 15.59
C ILE A 663 -1.87 -18.09 14.17
N TYR A 664 -1.58 -16.83 13.83
CA TYR A 664 -0.88 -16.46 12.61
C TYR A 664 0.58 -16.11 12.91
N MET A 665 1.50 -16.78 12.20
CA MET A 665 2.93 -16.50 12.16
C MET A 665 3.27 -15.89 10.78
N PRO A 666 3.32 -14.55 10.66
CA PRO A 666 3.76 -13.87 9.44
C PRO A 666 5.21 -14.23 9.07
N ASN A 667 5.70 -13.81 7.91
CA ASN A 667 7.14 -13.91 7.65
C ASN A 667 7.96 -13.11 8.68
N GLY A 668 9.15 -13.60 9.01
CA GLY A 668 10.03 -12.95 9.98
C GLY A 668 11.04 -13.88 10.60
N ASN A 669 11.83 -13.36 11.54
CA ASN A 669 12.79 -14.14 12.31
C ASN A 669 12.20 -14.57 13.66
N TYR A 670 12.08 -15.88 13.85
CA TYR A 670 11.50 -16.53 15.03
C TYR A 670 12.54 -17.20 15.95
N SER A 671 13.84 -16.99 15.72
CA SER A 671 14.91 -17.63 16.49
C SER A 671 14.79 -17.40 18.01
N ALA A 672 14.28 -16.24 18.41
CA ALA A 672 14.08 -15.86 19.82
C ALA A 672 13.09 -16.78 20.58
N LEU A 673 12.17 -17.46 19.89
CA LEU A 673 11.25 -18.41 20.53
C LEU A 673 11.97 -19.68 21.01
N GLY A 674 13.03 -20.08 20.31
CA GLY A 674 13.81 -21.28 20.60
C GLY A 674 12.99 -22.57 20.69
N LYS A 675 13.59 -23.61 21.28
CA LYS A 675 12.94 -24.91 21.48
C LYS A 675 11.73 -24.84 22.42
N ALA A 676 11.80 -24.00 23.46
CA ALA A 676 10.70 -23.84 24.42
C ALA A 676 9.43 -23.30 23.75
N GLY A 677 9.57 -22.28 22.89
CA GLY A 677 8.46 -21.76 22.12
C GLY A 677 7.94 -22.78 21.10
N ALA A 678 8.84 -23.53 20.45
CA ALA A 678 8.45 -24.58 19.52
C ALA A 678 7.62 -25.68 20.19
N GLU A 679 8.04 -26.20 21.33
CA GLU A 679 7.29 -27.22 22.10
C GLU A 679 5.93 -26.68 22.57
N LYS A 680 5.89 -25.42 23.03
CA LYS A 680 4.65 -24.78 23.45
C LYS A 680 3.66 -24.63 22.28
N ILE A 681 4.13 -24.19 21.11
CA ILE A 681 3.33 -24.12 19.89
C ILE A 681 2.86 -25.51 19.47
N LYS A 682 3.75 -26.51 19.46
CA LYS A 682 3.44 -27.90 19.11
C LYS A 682 2.37 -28.50 20.02
N ALA A 683 2.45 -28.27 21.34
CA ALA A 683 1.45 -28.68 22.31
C ALA A 683 0.11 -27.98 22.07
N TRP A 684 0.13 -26.67 21.79
CA TRP A 684 -1.07 -25.90 21.47
C TRP A 684 -1.75 -26.39 20.19
N ILE A 685 -1.01 -26.67 19.12
CA ILE A 685 -1.56 -27.24 17.87
C ILE A 685 -2.18 -28.61 18.17
N SER A 686 -1.47 -29.47 18.90
CA SER A 686 -1.93 -30.83 19.24
C SER A 686 -3.30 -30.86 19.94
N ALA A 687 -3.69 -29.76 20.58
CA ALA A 687 -4.98 -29.54 21.22
C ALA A 687 -6.12 -29.15 20.26
N ASP A 688 -6.05 -29.53 18.97
CA ASP A 688 -7.09 -29.28 17.95
C ASP A 688 -7.22 -27.82 17.52
N ASN A 689 -6.09 -27.10 17.48
CA ASN A 689 -6.00 -25.70 17.05
C ASN A 689 -5.35 -25.56 15.66
N THR A 690 -5.45 -24.36 15.06
CA THR A 690 -4.95 -24.06 13.72
C THR A 690 -3.82 -23.04 13.75
N LEU A 691 -2.63 -23.43 13.29
CA LEU A 691 -1.53 -22.51 13.03
C LEU A 691 -1.52 -22.13 11.55
N ILE A 692 -1.42 -20.84 11.23
CA ILE A 692 -1.18 -20.35 9.87
C ILE A 692 0.24 -19.77 9.85
N ALA A 693 1.08 -20.23 8.91
CA ALA A 693 2.49 -19.83 8.86
C ALA A 693 2.90 -19.43 7.44
N ARG A 694 3.74 -18.40 7.34
CA ARG A 694 4.23 -17.90 6.06
C ARG A 694 5.75 -17.68 6.06
N GLY A 695 6.37 -17.83 4.90
CA GLY A 695 7.75 -17.37 4.70
C GLY A 695 8.75 -18.08 5.60
N ALA A 696 9.60 -17.31 6.27
CA ALA A 696 10.58 -17.80 7.22
C ALA A 696 9.96 -18.45 8.48
N ALA A 697 8.68 -18.22 8.80
CA ALA A 697 8.00 -18.97 9.86
C ALA A 697 7.91 -20.46 9.50
N MET A 698 7.62 -20.79 8.24
CA MET A 698 7.58 -22.18 7.76
C MET A 698 8.96 -22.83 7.85
N ASN A 699 10.03 -22.09 7.49
CA ASN A 699 11.41 -22.58 7.64
C ASN A 699 11.73 -22.88 9.10
N TRP A 700 11.36 -21.98 10.02
CA TRP A 700 11.59 -22.16 11.45
C TRP A 700 10.83 -23.37 12.01
N LEU A 701 9.55 -23.55 11.63
CA LEU A 701 8.76 -24.72 12.02
C LEU A 701 9.38 -26.04 11.53
N ALA A 702 9.91 -26.06 10.31
CA ALA A 702 10.63 -27.21 9.78
C ALA A 702 11.94 -27.47 10.54
N GLN A 703 12.73 -26.42 10.81
CA GLN A 703 13.97 -26.52 11.57
C GLN A 703 13.77 -26.98 13.02
N GLN A 704 12.62 -26.66 13.62
CA GLN A 704 12.25 -27.10 14.97
C GLN A 704 11.47 -28.43 14.99
N GLU A 705 11.34 -29.13 13.86
CA GLU A 705 10.64 -30.42 13.76
C GLU A 705 9.17 -30.34 14.26
N VAL A 706 8.52 -29.20 14.01
CA VAL A 706 7.09 -28.98 14.28
C VAL A 706 6.26 -29.37 13.06
N ALA A 707 6.74 -29.13 11.84
CA ALA A 707 6.05 -29.45 10.58
C ALA A 707 7.04 -29.82 9.48
N GLU A 708 6.69 -30.75 8.60
CA GLU A 708 7.55 -31.14 7.47
C GLU A 708 7.33 -30.25 6.24
N PHE A 709 7.87 -29.03 6.26
CA PHE A 709 7.94 -28.18 5.08
C PHE A 709 9.27 -28.37 4.36
N LYS A 710 9.22 -28.85 3.10
CA LYS A 710 10.40 -29.03 2.24
C LYS A 710 10.43 -27.92 1.18
N PHE A 711 11.60 -27.35 0.94
CA PHE A 711 11.78 -26.29 -0.06
C PHE A 711 12.84 -26.72 -1.08
N LYS A 712 12.71 -26.29 -2.35
CA LYS A 712 13.76 -26.48 -3.34
C LYS A 712 14.98 -25.66 -2.92
N ASN A 713 16.01 -26.33 -2.42
CA ASN A 713 17.34 -25.77 -2.20
C ASN A 713 18.27 -26.30 -3.31
N GLU A 714 19.06 -25.43 -3.93
CA GLU A 714 20.43 -25.76 -4.38
C GLU A 714 21.17 -24.50 -4.83
N PRO A 715 22.49 -24.40 -4.60
CA PRO A 715 23.34 -23.42 -5.25
C PRO A 715 23.42 -23.78 -6.73
N GLU A 716 23.08 -22.85 -7.64
CA GLU A 716 23.53 -23.00 -9.02
C GLU A 716 25.05 -23.18 -8.98
N LYS A 717 25.55 -24.37 -9.32
CA LYS A 717 26.96 -24.53 -9.64
C LYS A 717 27.19 -23.74 -10.91
N ASP A 718 27.72 -22.54 -10.73
CA ASP A 718 28.21 -21.76 -11.84
C ASP A 718 29.38 -22.54 -12.46
N GLU A 719 29.21 -23.04 -13.67
CA GLU A 719 30.27 -23.75 -14.39
C GLU A 719 31.44 -22.80 -14.70
N GLN A 720 31.20 -21.49 -14.64
CA GLN A 720 32.23 -20.46 -14.79
C GLN A 720 32.95 -20.20 -13.48
N ILE A 721 34.27 -20.39 -13.50
CA ILE A 721 35.17 -20.06 -12.38
C ILE A 721 35.29 -18.53 -12.20
N GLN A 722 35.04 -17.74 -13.26
CA GLN A 722 35.13 -16.29 -13.25
C GLN A 722 34.08 -15.65 -14.18
N ARG A 723 33.45 -14.57 -13.70
CA ARG A 723 32.60 -13.65 -14.47
C ARG A 723 33.14 -12.23 -14.36
N ALA A 724 32.71 -11.32 -15.24
CA ALA A 724 33.05 -9.91 -15.08
C ALA A 724 32.41 -9.37 -13.79
N TYR A 725 33.20 -8.69 -12.95
CA TYR A 725 32.71 -8.15 -11.67
C TYR A 725 31.57 -7.15 -11.87
N ALA A 726 31.63 -6.35 -12.94
CA ALA A 726 30.60 -5.37 -13.30
C ALA A 726 29.22 -6.01 -13.53
N ASP A 727 29.15 -7.29 -13.90
CA ASP A 727 27.90 -7.98 -14.18
C ASP A 727 27.27 -8.57 -12.91
N PHE A 728 27.95 -8.54 -11.76
CA PHE A 728 27.47 -9.19 -10.53
C PHE A 728 26.08 -8.69 -10.11
N GLN A 729 25.87 -7.38 -10.09
CA GLN A 729 24.59 -6.79 -9.70
C GLN A 729 23.46 -7.17 -10.66
N ASN A 730 23.72 -7.11 -11.97
CA ASN A 730 22.74 -7.51 -12.99
C ASN A 730 22.43 -9.01 -12.92
N ALA A 731 23.45 -9.86 -12.83
CA ALA A 731 23.31 -11.31 -12.80
C ALA A 731 22.63 -11.83 -11.51
N THR A 732 22.86 -11.18 -10.37
CA THR A 732 22.22 -11.56 -9.10
C THR A 732 20.86 -10.92 -8.92
N GLY A 733 20.73 -9.63 -9.23
CA GLY A 733 19.47 -8.91 -9.16
C GLY A 733 18.42 -9.48 -10.10
N ALA A 734 18.79 -9.96 -11.30
CA ALA A 734 17.86 -10.58 -12.23
C ALA A 734 17.24 -11.86 -11.67
N LYS A 735 17.87 -12.49 -10.68
CA LYS A 735 17.33 -13.68 -10.00
C LYS A 735 16.37 -13.32 -8.86
N VAL A 736 16.20 -12.04 -8.52
CA VAL A 736 15.24 -11.60 -7.50
C VAL A 736 13.83 -11.60 -8.10
N THR A 737 12.89 -12.26 -7.41
CA THR A 737 11.47 -12.17 -7.75
C THR A 737 10.86 -10.97 -7.01
N GLY A 738 10.90 -9.78 -7.62
CA GLY A 738 10.46 -8.52 -7.00
C GLY A 738 8.93 -8.40 -6.82
N GLY A 739 8.15 -9.18 -7.56
CA GLY A 739 6.69 -9.12 -7.51
C GLY A 739 6.10 -9.44 -8.87
N ALA A 740 5.54 -10.63 -9.01
CA ALA A 740 4.91 -11.10 -10.24
C ALA A 740 3.63 -11.90 -9.93
N ILE A 741 2.78 -12.05 -10.94
CA ILE A 741 1.49 -12.71 -10.87
C ILE A 741 1.63 -14.10 -11.48
N PHE A 742 1.12 -15.11 -10.77
CA PHE A 742 1.25 -16.51 -11.14
C PHE A 742 -0.09 -17.21 -11.26
N ASN A 743 -0.21 -18.08 -12.26
CA ASN A 743 -1.29 -19.05 -12.42
C ASN A 743 -1.11 -20.21 -11.43
N ALA A 744 -2.15 -20.49 -10.67
CA ALA A 744 -2.21 -21.63 -9.76
C ALA A 744 -3.55 -22.37 -9.91
N LYS A 745 -3.55 -23.63 -9.45
CA LYS A 745 -4.72 -24.49 -9.35
C LYS A 745 -5.09 -24.67 -7.89
N LEU A 746 -6.33 -24.37 -7.58
CA LEU A 746 -6.97 -24.50 -6.28
C LEU A 746 -7.97 -25.67 -6.31
N ASP A 747 -7.87 -26.56 -5.33
CA ASP A 747 -8.91 -27.56 -5.08
C ASP A 747 -10.08 -26.91 -4.34
N ILE A 748 -11.15 -26.59 -5.09
CA ILE A 748 -12.37 -25.98 -4.55
C ILE A 748 -13.23 -26.96 -3.72
N THR A 749 -12.86 -28.24 -3.63
CA THR A 749 -13.48 -29.22 -2.73
C THR A 749 -12.80 -29.27 -1.37
N HIS A 750 -11.55 -28.81 -1.28
CA HIS A 750 -10.83 -28.66 -0.02
C HIS A 750 -11.36 -27.43 0.75
N PRO A 751 -11.43 -27.44 2.10
CA PRO A 751 -11.96 -26.30 2.87
C PRO A 751 -11.27 -24.95 2.61
N ILE A 752 -9.99 -24.98 2.23
CA ILE A 752 -9.23 -23.79 1.79
C ILE A 752 -9.80 -23.18 0.49
N GLY A 753 -10.41 -23.98 -0.39
CA GLY A 753 -11.00 -23.53 -1.65
C GLY A 753 -12.48 -23.20 -1.58
N TYR A 754 -13.11 -23.23 -0.41
CA TYR A 754 -14.53 -22.88 -0.28
C TYR A 754 -14.82 -21.44 -0.69
N GLY A 755 -15.96 -21.23 -1.35
CA GLY A 755 -16.38 -19.94 -1.89
C GLY A 755 -15.74 -19.53 -3.22
N PHE A 756 -14.83 -20.34 -3.79
CA PHE A 756 -14.31 -20.13 -5.14
C PHE A 756 -15.17 -20.87 -6.17
N GLU A 757 -15.41 -20.23 -7.33
CA GLU A 757 -16.27 -20.81 -8.38
C GLU A 757 -15.54 -21.81 -9.28
N ASN A 758 -14.26 -21.56 -9.51
CA ASN A 758 -13.40 -22.39 -10.33
C ASN A 758 -12.05 -22.55 -9.66
N GLY A 759 -11.30 -23.58 -10.07
CA GLY A 759 -10.00 -23.89 -9.51
C GLY A 759 -8.86 -23.09 -10.13
N ASP A 760 -9.10 -22.23 -11.12
CA ASP A 760 -8.08 -21.35 -11.68
C ASP A 760 -7.99 -20.08 -10.83
N ILE A 761 -6.78 -19.72 -10.41
CA ILE A 761 -6.59 -18.57 -9.54
C ILE A 761 -5.24 -17.91 -9.79
N PHE A 762 -5.20 -16.59 -9.62
CA PHE A 762 -3.98 -15.81 -9.65
C PHE A 762 -3.42 -15.58 -8.24
N SER A 763 -2.12 -15.80 -8.09
CA SER A 763 -1.38 -15.55 -6.84
C SER A 763 -0.25 -14.54 -7.05
N PHE A 764 -0.02 -13.68 -6.07
CA PHE A 764 1.09 -12.73 -6.09
C PHE A 764 2.28 -13.24 -5.30
N ARG A 765 3.46 -13.15 -5.90
CA ARG A 765 4.69 -13.63 -5.28
C ARG A 765 5.82 -12.61 -5.40
N SER A 766 6.50 -12.39 -4.29
CA SER A 766 7.60 -11.45 -4.13
C SER A 766 8.81 -12.08 -3.42
N GLY A 767 9.19 -13.31 -3.81
CA GLY A 767 10.33 -14.01 -3.20
C GLY A 767 10.65 -15.38 -3.82
N ASN A 768 11.81 -15.93 -3.41
CA ASN A 768 12.41 -17.14 -4.01
C ASN A 768 12.28 -18.41 -3.15
N GLN A 769 11.29 -18.49 -2.26
CA GLN A 769 11.08 -19.67 -1.40
C GLN A 769 10.16 -20.71 -2.07
N PHE A 770 10.69 -21.63 -2.86
CA PHE A 770 9.88 -22.58 -3.63
C PHE A 770 9.51 -23.81 -2.78
N LEU A 771 8.25 -23.88 -2.34
CA LEU A 771 7.72 -24.94 -1.49
C LEU A 771 7.48 -26.23 -2.29
N LEU A 772 8.11 -27.33 -1.90
CA LEU A 772 7.83 -28.62 -2.52
C LEU A 772 6.45 -29.13 -2.09
N PRO A 773 5.64 -29.68 -3.01
CA PRO A 773 4.38 -30.32 -2.64
C PRO A 773 4.60 -31.42 -1.59
N ALA A 774 3.60 -31.61 -0.73
CA ALA A 774 3.57 -32.70 0.22
C ALA A 774 3.44 -34.02 -0.52
N GLU A 775 4.01 -35.08 0.06
CA GLU A 775 3.90 -36.44 -0.48
C GLU A 775 2.44 -36.92 -0.50
N ASN A 776 1.65 -36.54 0.51
CA ASN A 776 0.21 -36.74 0.48
C ASN A 776 -0.43 -35.73 -0.49
N PRO A 777 -1.05 -36.20 -1.60
CA PRO A 777 -1.62 -35.29 -2.60
C PRO A 777 -2.75 -34.41 -2.05
N TYR A 778 -3.49 -34.89 -1.03
CA TYR A 778 -4.59 -34.14 -0.41
C TYR A 778 -4.11 -33.03 0.53
N ALA A 779 -2.81 -32.98 0.85
CA ALA A 779 -2.21 -31.92 1.66
C ALA A 779 -1.78 -30.70 0.83
N ASN A 780 -2.07 -30.69 -0.48
CA ASN A 780 -1.69 -29.63 -1.42
C ASN A 780 -2.92 -28.92 -2.02
N PRO A 781 -3.70 -28.17 -1.22
CA PRO A 781 -4.92 -27.52 -1.69
C PRO A 781 -4.69 -26.51 -2.82
N MET A 782 -3.48 -25.95 -2.94
CA MET A 782 -3.14 -25.03 -4.01
C MET A 782 -1.71 -25.23 -4.48
N VAL A 783 -1.54 -25.37 -5.80
CA VAL A 783 -0.24 -25.57 -6.47
C VAL A 783 -0.12 -24.67 -7.68
N TYR A 784 1.09 -24.26 -8.04
CA TYR A 784 1.30 -23.56 -9.32
C TYR A 784 1.10 -24.49 -10.51
N THR A 785 0.72 -23.92 -11.66
CA THR A 785 0.60 -24.68 -12.90
C THR A 785 1.97 -25.02 -13.51
N SER A 786 1.97 -25.82 -14.57
CA SER A 786 3.15 -26.07 -15.41
C SER A 786 3.56 -24.84 -16.27
N ASN A 787 2.66 -23.88 -16.47
CA ASN A 787 2.93 -22.56 -17.06
C ASN A 787 2.57 -21.44 -16.06
N PRO A 788 3.40 -21.25 -15.03
CA PRO A 788 3.00 -20.52 -13.84
C PRO A 788 3.02 -19.00 -14.03
N LEU A 789 3.82 -18.42 -14.92
CA LEU A 789 3.90 -16.96 -15.05
C LEU A 789 2.66 -16.40 -15.80
N ALA A 790 1.86 -15.58 -15.12
CA ALA A 790 0.70 -14.89 -15.70
C ALA A 790 1.06 -13.47 -16.17
N SER A 791 1.75 -12.71 -15.32
CA SER A 791 2.19 -11.34 -15.60
C SER A 791 3.40 -11.01 -14.72
N GLY A 792 4.32 -10.19 -15.22
CA GLY A 792 5.53 -9.79 -14.52
C GLY A 792 6.79 -10.49 -15.05
N TYR A 793 7.90 -10.19 -14.39
CA TYR A 793 9.21 -10.75 -14.69
C TYR A 793 9.55 -11.88 -13.70
N LEU A 794 10.07 -12.97 -14.24
CA LEU A 794 10.71 -14.04 -13.47
C LEU A 794 11.93 -14.56 -14.23
N HIS A 795 13.06 -14.68 -13.54
CA HIS A 795 14.26 -15.28 -14.12
C HIS A 795 13.98 -16.69 -14.66
N PRO A 796 14.52 -17.10 -15.82
CA PRO A 796 14.29 -18.44 -16.37
C PRO A 796 14.61 -19.57 -15.39
N SER A 797 15.68 -19.46 -14.60
CA SER A 797 16.01 -20.49 -13.61
C SER A 797 15.03 -20.54 -12.44
N ASN A 798 14.36 -19.43 -12.10
CA ASN A 798 13.29 -19.43 -11.11
C ASN A 798 11.96 -19.93 -11.73
N LEU A 799 11.72 -19.66 -13.02
CA LEU A 799 10.57 -20.18 -13.74
C LEU A 799 10.55 -21.71 -13.73
N GLU A 800 11.68 -22.36 -13.95
CA GLU A 800 11.77 -23.82 -13.81
C GLU A 800 11.58 -24.30 -12.36
N LYS A 801 12.05 -23.53 -11.38
CA LYS A 801 11.91 -23.90 -9.96
C LYS A 801 10.47 -23.79 -9.47
N ILE A 802 9.68 -22.83 -9.95
CA ILE A 802 8.32 -22.60 -9.43
C ILE A 802 7.27 -23.53 -10.03
N LYS A 803 7.50 -24.13 -11.21
CA LYS A 803 6.57 -25.07 -11.84
C LYS A 803 6.15 -26.17 -10.87
N GLU A 804 4.84 -26.36 -10.77
CA GLU A 804 4.21 -27.45 -10.00
C GLU A 804 4.63 -27.49 -8.51
N THR A 805 5.07 -26.35 -7.97
CA THR A 805 5.35 -26.20 -6.54
C THR A 805 4.10 -25.85 -5.74
N GLY A 806 4.13 -26.12 -4.44
CA GLY A 806 3.02 -25.78 -3.54
C GLY A 806 2.90 -24.27 -3.33
N THR A 807 1.67 -23.78 -3.29
CA THR A 807 1.36 -22.42 -2.83
C THR A 807 0.76 -22.45 -1.43
N VAL A 808 -0.16 -23.39 -1.19
CA VAL A 808 -0.72 -23.68 0.14
C VAL A 808 -0.53 -25.16 0.44
N GLN A 809 0.00 -25.47 1.61
CA GLN A 809 0.27 -26.84 2.05
C GLN A 809 -0.22 -27.04 3.49
N ILE A 810 -0.81 -28.21 3.76
CA ILE A 810 -1.32 -28.57 5.07
C ILE A 810 -0.39 -29.59 5.73
N ALA A 811 -0.07 -29.38 6.99
CA ALA A 811 0.55 -30.38 7.85
C ALA A 811 -0.31 -30.60 9.10
N ALA A 812 -0.19 -31.77 9.72
CA ALA A 812 -0.90 -32.10 10.96
C ALA A 812 0.07 -32.33 12.13
N VAL A 813 -0.34 -31.88 13.31
CA VAL A 813 0.34 -32.21 14.59
C VAL A 813 -0.73 -32.60 15.59
N GLY A 814 -0.69 -33.84 16.06
CA GLY A 814 -1.74 -34.38 16.91
C GLY A 814 -3.11 -34.28 16.22
N ARG A 815 -4.03 -33.51 16.83
CA ARG A 815 -5.34 -33.20 16.24
C ARG A 815 -5.40 -31.87 15.47
N GLY A 816 -4.42 -31.00 15.64
CA GLY A 816 -4.40 -29.68 15.00
C GLY A 816 -3.77 -29.69 13.62
N ARG A 817 -3.84 -28.52 12.98
CA ARG A 817 -3.43 -28.30 11.59
C ARG A 817 -2.48 -27.12 11.51
N ILE A 818 -1.52 -27.22 10.63
CA ILE A 818 -0.61 -26.15 10.24
C ILE A 818 -0.86 -25.88 8.77
N ILE A 819 -1.19 -24.63 8.44
CA ILE A 819 -1.49 -24.17 7.10
C ILE A 819 -0.32 -23.29 6.66
N GLY A 820 0.56 -23.85 5.84
CA GLY A 820 1.69 -23.16 5.26
C GLY A 820 1.28 -22.43 3.98
N MET A 821 1.61 -21.15 3.88
CA MET A 821 1.36 -20.33 2.68
C MET A 821 2.70 -19.77 2.16
N ALA A 822 3.05 -20.12 0.92
CA ALA A 822 4.28 -19.66 0.29
C ALA A 822 4.17 -18.18 -0.14
N ASP A 823 2.99 -17.80 -0.63
CA ASP A 823 2.68 -16.44 -1.07
C ASP A 823 2.06 -15.61 0.04
N ASN A 824 2.03 -14.29 -0.12
CA ASN A 824 1.32 -13.42 0.80
C ASN A 824 -0.15 -13.30 0.38
N PRO A 825 -1.10 -13.87 1.14
CA PRO A 825 -2.51 -13.81 0.77
C PRO A 825 -3.12 -12.42 0.96
N ASN A 826 -2.49 -11.54 1.75
CA ASN A 826 -3.06 -10.26 2.20
C ASN A 826 -2.32 -9.05 1.61
N PHE A 827 -1.52 -9.27 0.56
CA PHE A 827 -0.55 -8.31 0.04
C PHE A 827 -1.14 -6.91 -0.18
N ARG A 828 -0.56 -5.92 0.53
CA ARG A 828 -0.81 -4.48 0.41
C ARG A 828 -2.29 -4.08 0.38
N ALA A 829 -3.16 -4.86 1.03
CA ALA A 829 -4.60 -4.64 1.11
C ALA A 829 -5.36 -4.62 -0.23
N PHE A 830 -4.71 -4.76 -1.38
CA PHE A 830 -5.37 -4.76 -2.70
C PHE A 830 -5.41 -6.15 -3.37
N TRP A 831 -4.79 -7.16 -2.77
CA TRP A 831 -4.87 -8.53 -3.26
C TRP A 831 -6.10 -9.27 -2.73
N PHE A 832 -7.27 -8.96 -3.29
CA PHE A 832 -8.55 -9.53 -2.87
C PHE A 832 -8.77 -10.99 -3.30
N GLY A 833 -8.07 -11.43 -4.34
CA GLY A 833 -8.25 -12.77 -4.91
C GLY A 833 -7.81 -13.89 -3.97
N THR A 834 -6.76 -13.68 -3.17
CA THR A 834 -6.18 -14.72 -2.30
C THR A 834 -6.42 -14.49 -0.81
N ASN A 835 -6.83 -13.31 -0.36
CA ASN A 835 -7.10 -13.08 1.07
C ASN A 835 -8.27 -13.94 1.60
N LYS A 836 -9.18 -14.39 0.74
CA LYS A 836 -10.21 -15.38 1.08
C LYS A 836 -9.59 -16.73 1.45
N LEU A 837 -8.46 -17.14 0.87
CA LEU A 837 -7.74 -18.36 1.28
C LEU A 837 -7.26 -18.25 2.73
N PHE A 838 -6.79 -17.07 3.15
CA PHE A 838 -6.40 -16.79 4.52
C PHE A 838 -7.59 -16.83 5.47
N LEU A 839 -8.72 -16.24 5.09
CA LEU A 839 -9.95 -16.32 5.88
C LEU A 839 -10.50 -17.76 5.95
N ASN A 840 -10.41 -18.52 4.87
CA ASN A 840 -10.76 -19.96 4.87
C ASN A 840 -9.86 -20.75 5.82
N ALA A 841 -8.57 -20.42 5.90
CA ALA A 841 -7.66 -21.02 6.87
C ALA A 841 -8.08 -20.70 8.32
N VAL A 842 -8.52 -19.46 8.59
CA VAL A 842 -9.00 -19.02 9.92
C VAL A 842 -10.29 -19.73 10.34
N PHE A 843 -11.30 -19.79 9.46
CA PHE A 843 -12.61 -20.35 9.79
C PHE A 843 -12.67 -21.87 9.67
N PHE A 844 -12.09 -22.40 8.58
CA PHE A 844 -12.26 -23.80 8.20
C PHE A 844 -11.02 -24.65 8.47
N GLY A 845 -9.90 -24.08 8.93
CA GLY A 845 -8.73 -24.84 9.35
C GLY A 845 -9.06 -25.95 10.36
N GLN A 846 -10.02 -25.70 11.25
CA GLN A 846 -10.55 -26.66 12.22
C GLN A 846 -11.33 -27.84 11.62
N THR A 847 -11.83 -27.70 10.38
CA THR A 847 -12.64 -28.71 9.68
C THR A 847 -11.81 -29.57 8.72
N ILE A 848 -10.56 -29.18 8.46
CA ILE A 848 -9.68 -29.96 7.59
C ILE A 848 -9.46 -31.34 8.22
N ASN A 849 -9.71 -32.38 7.42
CA ASN A 849 -9.58 -33.76 7.85
C ASN A 849 -8.11 -34.08 8.16
N GLN A 850 -7.83 -34.64 9.34
CA GLN A 850 -6.44 -34.94 9.74
C GLN A 850 -5.78 -35.97 8.82
N GLY A 851 -6.56 -36.87 8.21
CA GLY A 851 -6.04 -37.86 7.26
C GLY A 851 -5.57 -37.28 5.94
N THR A 852 -5.98 -36.05 5.58
CA THR A 852 -5.50 -35.37 4.37
C THR A 852 -4.23 -34.56 4.62
N ALA A 853 -3.77 -34.47 5.87
CA ALA A 853 -2.66 -33.65 6.32
C ALA A 853 -1.49 -34.45 6.92
N ARG A 854 -1.57 -35.79 6.87
CA ARG A 854 -0.59 -36.74 7.39
C ARG A 854 0.07 -37.56 6.30
#